data_AF-A0A8H8SXN5-F1
#
_entry.id   AF-A0A8H8SXN5-F1
#
_cell.length_a   1.000
_cell.length_b   1.000
_cell.length_c   1.000
_cell.angle_alpha   90.00
_cell.angle_beta   90.00
_cell.angle_gamma   90.00
#
_symmetry.space_group_name_H-M   'P 1'
#
loop_
_entity.id
_entity.type
_entity.pdbx_description
1 polymer ?
#
loop_
_entity_poly.entity_id
_entity_poly.type
_entity_poly.pdbx_seq_one_letter_code
_entity_poly.pdbx_strand_id
1 'polypeptide(L)'
;MVLSQNVTWETTPFNPPFFPLSVKSPYTSAWTAGGSSEPGKRWPYFGTGGTLGWACYVKVDNATYNVLGTIVASNTTVQTRTEFTATRTIISSRAGPVDIVVTFLSAIDVNDLVRLSLPFSYFSVSVAANDGASHAISVYTDISGEFVTGDTTQTVEWSTTTGNIVLHKMYLQQPIVYNERQQRAQWGAMYLAANQTQGTSWQTGSADALRGLFIKSGVLANTQDSNFRQVGKDWPVLAIAQDLGAVATQAQVATFVLGHSRNPAVQYYTNSGTQERSLYFLSKFSSEEDAIRYSVSDYDNARTASVEFDNRVQTDAARYSPDYASVVAFATRQAFASIEITLSGTGTAADLQDIKLFTKDAAVDNTGASREGVFSSVDSLYSIMPMLIYTNPNLGNYALASFFEYPETRAQSYAPHDLGLRYSRVVAHERQYRNPVDATANMIIMTYAFMRYTGDAKLAAKHYYTLKAWADYLVKNALVHSDQLTGDWFMTTGVSNQTNLALKGLIALKSMVEIQEAVGMKNESSTYEDAAKSGLEQWMELSNSGTKFRYESNSEQPQLLHGLYADKILGLNFVPESVYAIQRTQWTSGMKKFGVPLGDQGTTTSLAWEYFTLAALSTSDTNFLSNSSLTPLKSLAAMMQGDSEVIAPADVYDVITGQAIQGYSLRGNIGGSYALLALNVPTKSITQVPASPSPTMAPPSGNSSNSGFAIRGGEISPDYMGVISASTLQAFASMELTIPDGTKSIQDSDIKLFIKDMATEEDGTSMPGVFSSVNSLYSIMPMLIYTNPMLGNYGLRTILDYSRFFNQPFAAHNVGLRYGEAVVHPNQHSSRTDSTTSMIIMTYAFMRYTGVAELAAVHYNTLKTWADYLVDNALFHGLEVTGDWFVGDAAGPSANMTNVALKGLIALQSMVEIQSSLIDKSSESPKYLNAANSGLKQWIQHSDYGTKVAYQSNAKNYLLRALYADKLLGLNFVPESVYQRQRAQFASDLKQYGVPLTDQNNFTTITHQYFTIAALTANNSSFLSNSAFRAIKNYTGSLINADLAALADTYDAATGAAAAGSAARGSVGGSFTVLALKKGEVKQIHPIMVPTPNSTIKTPVALNFMATVVAFVSLVFLI
;
A
#
# COMPACT_ATOMS: atom_id res chain seq x y z
N MET A 1 31.05 27.32 -0.14
CA MET A 1 31.96 26.19 -0.43
C MET A 1 31.40 25.34 -1.56
N VAL A 2 32.09 25.27 -2.69
CA VAL A 2 32.00 24.13 -3.61
C VAL A 2 32.71 23.00 -2.86
N LEU A 3 32.04 21.89 -2.57
CA LEU A 3 32.73 20.71 -2.07
C LEU A 3 33.58 20.20 -3.23
N SER A 4 34.83 20.65 -3.29
CA SER A 4 35.85 20.07 -4.16
C SER A 4 36.11 18.64 -3.67
N GLN A 5 35.31 17.70 -4.16
CA GLN A 5 35.68 16.30 -4.05
C GLN A 5 36.89 16.10 -4.99
N ASN A 6 37.98 15.56 -4.45
CA ASN A 6 39.19 15.24 -5.20
C ASN A 6 38.92 14.06 -6.16
N VAL A 7 38.12 14.30 -7.20
CA VAL A 7 37.97 13.40 -8.33
C VAL A 7 38.85 13.88 -9.47
N THR A 8 39.40 12.97 -10.26
CA THR A 8 40.35 13.27 -11.35
C THR A 8 39.67 13.71 -12.65
N TRP A 9 38.36 14.01 -12.61
CA TRP A 9 37.52 14.26 -13.77
C TRP A 9 36.53 15.41 -13.50
N GLU A 10 36.12 16.10 -14.57
CA GLU A 10 35.25 17.28 -14.50
C GLU A 10 33.75 16.90 -14.55
N THR A 11 32.91 17.67 -13.86
CA THR A 11 31.44 17.52 -13.90
C THR A 11 30.76 18.81 -14.28
N THR A 12 29.72 18.71 -15.11
CA THR A 12 28.78 19.82 -15.34
C THR A 12 27.35 19.32 -15.49
N PRO A 13 26.34 20.06 -14.97
CA PRO A 13 26.47 21.28 -14.17
C PRO A 13 27.01 21.05 -12.74
N PHE A 14 26.89 19.83 -12.20
CA PHE A 14 27.47 19.45 -10.90
C PHE A 14 27.70 17.93 -10.82
N ASN A 15 28.25 17.43 -9.71
CA ASN A 15 28.51 16.00 -9.48
C ASN A 15 27.44 15.32 -8.58
N PRO A 16 26.41 14.67 -9.16
CA PRO A 16 25.46 13.82 -8.43
C PRO A 16 26.03 12.45 -7.99
N PRO A 17 25.53 11.77 -6.95
CA PRO A 17 25.83 10.38 -6.60
C PRO A 17 25.32 9.40 -7.61
N PHE A 18 24.29 9.77 -8.36
CA PHE A 18 23.77 8.92 -9.41
C PHE A 18 23.38 9.77 -10.61
N PHE A 19 23.96 9.43 -11.76
CA PHE A 19 23.58 10.00 -13.05
C PHE A 19 22.48 9.14 -13.68
N PRO A 20 21.43 9.73 -14.26
CA PRO A 20 20.45 8.97 -15.02
C PRO A 20 21.10 8.49 -16.32
N LEU A 21 20.94 7.21 -16.67
CA LEU A 21 21.43 6.64 -17.93
C LEU A 21 20.26 6.43 -18.90
N SER A 22 19.44 5.42 -18.64
CA SER A 22 18.26 5.07 -19.43
C SER A 22 17.01 5.20 -18.55
N VAL A 23 16.39 6.37 -18.54
CA VAL A 23 15.24 6.71 -17.68
C VAL A 23 14.12 7.25 -18.56
N LYS A 24 13.21 6.36 -18.99
CA LYS A 24 12.15 6.64 -19.99
C LYS A 24 10.74 6.21 -19.58
N SER A 25 10.61 5.28 -18.66
CA SER A 25 9.32 4.79 -18.16
C SER A 25 9.49 4.23 -16.74
N PRO A 26 8.41 3.86 -16.05
CA PRO A 26 8.51 3.34 -14.68
C PRO A 26 9.35 2.05 -14.58
N TYR A 27 9.55 1.32 -15.69
CA TYR A 27 10.32 0.08 -15.75
C TYR A 27 11.62 0.18 -16.56
N THR A 28 11.83 1.29 -17.29
CA THR A 28 13.11 1.59 -17.94
C THR A 28 13.77 2.72 -17.15
N SER A 29 14.48 2.35 -16.08
CA SER A 29 15.07 3.26 -15.10
C SER A 29 16.45 2.78 -14.64
N ALA A 30 17.48 3.06 -15.45
CA ALA A 30 18.88 2.73 -15.17
C ALA A 30 19.67 3.98 -14.78
N TRP A 31 20.43 3.87 -13.69
CA TRP A 31 21.24 4.93 -13.08
C TRP A 31 22.64 4.41 -12.81
N THR A 32 23.66 5.27 -12.80
CA THR A 32 25.03 4.86 -12.43
C THR A 32 25.63 5.78 -11.39
N ALA A 33 26.51 5.23 -10.55
CA ALA A 33 27.16 5.96 -9.47
C ALA A 33 27.98 7.15 -9.99
N GLY A 34 27.99 8.22 -9.22
CA GLY A 34 28.80 9.43 -9.35
C GLY A 34 29.41 9.80 -7.99
N GLY A 35 29.54 11.09 -7.70
CA GLY A 35 30.23 11.56 -6.51
C GLY A 35 31.71 11.16 -6.57
N SER A 36 32.20 10.40 -5.59
CA SER A 36 33.59 9.89 -5.55
C SER A 36 33.84 8.68 -6.45
N SER A 37 32.81 8.09 -7.05
CA SER A 37 32.91 6.90 -7.90
C SER A 37 32.85 7.28 -9.38
N GLU A 38 33.65 6.62 -10.22
CA GLU A 38 33.58 6.80 -11.69
C GLU A 38 32.41 6.01 -12.29
N PRO A 39 31.43 6.67 -12.93
CA PRO A 39 30.28 6.05 -13.63
C PRO A 39 30.59 4.82 -14.50
N GLY A 40 31.73 4.82 -15.21
CA GLY A 40 32.09 3.76 -16.16
C GLY A 40 32.66 2.48 -15.54
N LYS A 41 32.90 2.44 -14.22
CA LYS A 41 33.61 1.34 -13.53
C LYS A 41 32.71 0.47 -12.65
N ARG A 42 31.39 0.63 -12.73
CA ARG A 42 30.41 -0.12 -11.93
C ARG A 42 29.23 -0.53 -12.79
N TRP A 43 28.46 -1.51 -12.29
CA TRP A 43 27.15 -1.79 -12.85
C TRP A 43 26.22 -0.59 -12.66
N PRO A 44 25.38 -0.29 -13.66
CA PRO A 44 24.17 0.48 -13.43
C PRO A 44 23.25 -0.19 -12.40
N TYR A 45 22.38 0.61 -11.80
CA TYR A 45 21.37 0.18 -10.84
C TYR A 45 19.99 0.59 -11.33
N PHE A 46 18.98 -0.20 -10.95
CA PHE A 46 17.60 0.23 -11.09
C PHE A 46 17.32 1.38 -10.10
N GLY A 47 16.38 2.27 -10.42
CA GLY A 47 16.14 3.51 -9.64
C GLY A 47 15.77 3.30 -8.17
N THR A 48 15.24 2.13 -7.79
CA THR A 48 14.95 1.76 -6.39
C THR A 48 15.99 0.81 -5.79
N GLY A 49 17.12 0.62 -6.47
CA GLY A 49 18.13 -0.37 -6.12
C GLY A 49 18.00 -1.69 -6.87
N GLY A 50 19.06 -2.49 -6.79
CA GLY A 50 19.26 -3.72 -7.57
C GLY A 50 20.14 -3.47 -8.79
N THR A 51 21.07 -4.39 -9.02
CA THR A 51 22.00 -4.35 -10.14
C THR A 51 21.25 -4.48 -11.46
N LEU A 52 21.68 -3.71 -12.47
CA LEU A 52 21.32 -3.89 -13.87
C LEU A 52 22.60 -4.21 -14.63
N GLY A 53 22.86 -5.50 -14.87
CA GLY A 53 23.99 -5.96 -15.64
C GLY A 53 23.99 -5.36 -17.05
N TRP A 54 24.82 -4.35 -17.26
CA TRP A 54 25.00 -3.66 -18.53
C TRP A 54 26.48 -3.34 -18.73
N ALA A 55 27.12 -4.05 -19.65
CA ALA A 55 28.53 -3.90 -19.95
C ALA A 55 28.73 -3.16 -21.28
N CYS A 56 29.79 -2.35 -21.35
CA CYS A 56 30.30 -1.81 -22.61
C CYS A 56 31.82 -1.91 -22.66
N TYR A 57 32.35 -2.40 -23.78
CA TYR A 57 33.78 -2.49 -24.06
C TYR A 57 34.13 -1.82 -25.38
N VAL A 58 35.32 -1.26 -25.45
CA VAL A 58 35.92 -0.76 -26.71
C VAL A 58 37.26 -1.44 -26.89
N LYS A 59 37.44 -2.12 -28.02
CA LYS A 59 38.71 -2.70 -28.43
C LYS A 59 39.40 -1.71 -29.36
N VAL A 60 40.61 -1.31 -28.98
CA VAL A 60 41.51 -0.41 -29.72
C VAL A 60 42.71 -1.23 -30.14
N ASP A 61 42.80 -1.53 -31.43
CA ASP A 61 43.76 -2.48 -31.99
C ASP A 61 43.71 -3.83 -31.25
N ASN A 62 44.74 -4.14 -30.46
CA ASN A 62 44.85 -5.37 -29.68
C ASN A 62 44.45 -5.22 -28.20
N ALA A 63 44.16 -4.01 -27.73
CA ALA A 63 43.84 -3.71 -26.34
C ALA A 63 42.35 -3.46 -26.12
N THR A 64 41.73 -4.15 -25.16
CA THR A 64 40.31 -3.94 -24.81
C THR A 64 40.20 -3.10 -23.54
N TYR A 65 39.32 -2.09 -23.58
CA TYR A 65 39.05 -1.14 -22.49
C TYR A 65 37.63 -1.28 -21.97
N ASN A 66 37.48 -1.31 -20.64
CA ASN A 66 36.20 -1.23 -19.95
C ASN A 66 35.63 0.20 -20.01
N VAL A 67 34.43 0.35 -20.57
CA VAL A 67 33.74 1.65 -20.72
C VAL A 67 32.55 1.78 -19.76
N LEU A 68 31.77 0.72 -19.58
CA LEU A 68 30.64 0.66 -18.65
C LEU A 68 30.56 -0.74 -18.03
N GLY A 69 30.09 -0.84 -16.78
CA GLY A 69 29.91 -2.10 -16.08
C GLY A 69 31.11 -2.49 -15.22
N THR A 70 31.02 -3.65 -14.57
CA THR A 70 32.12 -4.17 -13.74
C THR A 70 33.36 -4.48 -14.57
N ILE A 71 34.53 -4.18 -14.02
CA ILE A 71 35.83 -4.33 -14.69
C ILE A 71 36.12 -5.82 -14.90
N VAL A 72 36.08 -6.24 -16.16
CA VAL A 72 36.49 -7.59 -16.61
C VAL A 72 37.66 -7.51 -17.59
N ALA A 73 37.72 -6.47 -18.43
CA ALA A 73 38.83 -6.24 -19.35
C ALA A 73 40.11 -5.81 -18.62
N SER A 74 41.27 -6.12 -19.19
CA SER A 74 42.57 -5.81 -18.60
C SER A 74 42.89 -4.31 -18.53
N ASN A 75 42.28 -3.49 -19.41
CA ASN A 75 42.40 -2.04 -19.38
C ASN A 75 41.07 -1.39 -19.00
N THR A 76 41.15 -0.22 -18.37
CA THR A 76 39.98 0.61 -18.06
C THR A 76 40.14 1.97 -18.74
N THR A 77 39.02 2.57 -19.13
CA THR A 77 39.04 3.95 -19.60
C THR A 77 39.40 4.91 -18.47
N VAL A 78 40.06 6.01 -18.81
CA VAL A 78 40.31 7.13 -17.90
C VAL A 78 39.24 8.18 -18.16
N GLN A 79 38.27 8.29 -17.25
CA GLN A 79 37.23 9.31 -17.36
C GLN A 79 37.84 10.71 -17.23
N THR A 80 37.43 11.62 -18.11
CA THR A 80 37.91 13.01 -18.15
C THR A 80 36.81 13.99 -17.78
N ARG A 81 35.58 13.75 -18.24
CA ARG A 81 34.44 14.65 -18.01
C ARG A 81 33.11 13.90 -18.04
N THR A 82 32.17 14.29 -17.19
CA THR A 82 30.76 13.89 -17.32
C THR A 82 29.87 15.12 -17.35
N GLU A 83 28.93 15.12 -18.29
CA GLU A 83 27.93 16.16 -18.46
C GLU A 83 26.54 15.53 -18.36
N PHE A 84 25.58 16.25 -17.80
CA PHE A 84 24.18 15.90 -17.99
C PHE A 84 23.31 17.11 -18.31
N THR A 85 22.22 16.83 -18.99
CA THR A 85 21.18 17.78 -19.43
C THR A 85 19.81 17.22 -19.04
N ALA A 86 18.74 17.89 -19.45
CA ALA A 86 17.37 17.44 -19.22
C ALA A 86 17.06 16.07 -19.86
N THR A 87 17.79 15.66 -20.90
CA THR A 87 17.54 14.41 -21.64
C THR A 87 18.76 13.49 -21.77
N ARG A 88 19.97 13.99 -21.54
CA ARG A 88 21.23 13.26 -21.81
C ARG A 88 22.18 13.19 -20.63
N THR A 89 22.93 12.10 -20.56
CA THR A 89 24.19 11.98 -19.80
C THR A 89 25.31 11.64 -20.77
N ILE A 90 26.40 12.39 -20.72
CA ILE A 90 27.52 12.32 -21.66
C ILE A 90 28.79 12.08 -20.85
N ILE A 91 29.48 10.97 -21.08
CA ILE A 91 30.74 10.62 -20.39
C ILE A 91 31.86 10.65 -21.43
N SER A 92 32.85 11.52 -21.20
CA SER A 92 34.05 11.62 -22.01
C SER A 92 35.21 10.94 -21.29
N SER A 93 35.89 10.04 -21.97
CA SER A 93 36.98 9.23 -21.42
C SER A 93 38.10 9.01 -22.44
N ARG A 94 39.27 8.61 -21.98
CA ARG A 94 40.40 8.20 -22.83
C ARG A 94 40.64 6.70 -22.75
N ALA A 95 40.92 6.08 -23.88
CA ALA A 95 41.29 4.67 -24.02
C ALA A 95 42.59 4.53 -24.83
N GLY A 96 43.74 4.74 -24.17
CA GLY A 96 45.02 4.75 -24.87
C GLY A 96 45.07 5.85 -25.95
N PRO A 97 45.28 5.50 -27.24
CA PRO A 97 45.43 6.46 -28.34
C PRO A 97 44.11 7.04 -28.89
N VAL A 98 42.98 6.76 -28.25
CA VAL A 98 41.67 7.30 -28.68
C VAL A 98 40.93 7.97 -27.53
N ASP A 99 40.15 8.99 -27.87
CA ASP A 99 39.15 9.58 -27.00
C ASP A 99 37.77 8.96 -27.30
N ILE A 100 37.01 8.70 -26.24
CA ILE A 100 35.69 8.06 -26.29
C ILE A 100 34.67 9.00 -25.66
N VAL A 101 33.55 9.22 -26.35
CA VAL A 101 32.39 9.94 -25.82
C VAL A 101 31.18 9.02 -25.83
N VAL A 102 30.70 8.68 -24.64
CA VAL A 102 29.52 7.85 -24.44
C VAL A 102 28.33 8.75 -24.14
N THR A 103 27.28 8.69 -24.97
CA THR A 103 26.04 9.44 -24.74
C THR A 103 24.88 8.50 -24.48
N PHE A 104 24.28 8.67 -23.30
CA PHE A 104 23.00 8.08 -22.92
C PHE A 104 21.91 9.11 -23.15
N LEU A 105 20.94 8.79 -23.99
CA LEU A 105 19.86 9.69 -24.38
C LEU A 105 18.50 9.05 -24.05
N SER A 106 17.80 9.66 -23.11
CA SER A 106 16.39 9.38 -22.84
C SER A 106 15.57 10.44 -23.56
N ALA A 107 15.17 10.13 -24.79
CA ALA A 107 14.55 11.11 -25.67
C ALA A 107 13.21 11.63 -25.12
N ILE A 108 13.08 12.96 -25.05
CA ILE A 108 11.86 13.65 -24.64
C ILE A 108 11.48 14.60 -25.76
N ASP A 109 10.32 14.37 -26.36
CA ASP A 109 9.73 15.22 -27.38
C ASP A 109 8.29 15.54 -26.97
N VAL A 110 8.12 16.72 -26.39
CA VAL A 110 6.85 17.12 -25.76
C VAL A 110 5.74 17.43 -26.78
N ASN A 111 6.09 17.51 -28.07
CA ASN A 111 5.16 17.81 -29.16
C ASN A 111 4.76 16.54 -29.96
N ASP A 112 5.49 15.44 -29.80
CA ASP A 112 5.20 14.15 -30.44
C ASP A 112 4.88 13.08 -29.38
N LEU A 113 3.58 12.82 -29.18
CA LEU A 113 3.12 11.82 -28.20
C LEU A 113 3.61 10.40 -28.52
N VAL A 114 3.86 10.06 -29.79
CA VAL A 114 4.41 8.75 -30.15
C VAL A 114 5.84 8.65 -29.62
N ARG A 115 6.70 9.63 -29.92
CA ARG A 115 8.10 9.61 -29.44
C ARG A 115 8.20 9.73 -27.92
N LEU A 116 7.33 10.55 -27.31
CA LEU A 116 7.27 10.72 -25.87
C LEU A 116 6.94 9.40 -25.16
N SER A 117 5.98 8.64 -25.70
CA SER A 117 5.49 7.39 -25.08
C SER A 117 6.33 6.14 -25.38
N LEU A 118 7.33 6.21 -26.27
CA LEU A 118 8.26 5.10 -26.47
C LEU A 118 9.09 4.85 -25.19
N PRO A 119 9.12 3.62 -24.65
CA PRO A 119 9.89 3.30 -23.44
C PRO A 119 11.37 3.02 -23.73
N PHE A 120 11.88 3.42 -24.89
CA PHE A 120 13.23 3.12 -25.35
C PHE A 120 14.17 4.33 -25.17
N SER A 121 15.39 4.06 -24.71
CA SER A 121 16.51 5.01 -24.67
C SER A 121 17.60 4.61 -25.66
N TYR A 122 18.43 5.58 -26.00
CA TYR A 122 19.59 5.39 -26.87
C TYR A 122 20.88 5.38 -26.05
N PHE A 123 21.81 4.56 -26.51
CA PHE A 123 23.17 4.46 -26.01
C PHE A 123 24.12 4.55 -27.20
N SER A 124 25.01 5.52 -27.21
CA SER A 124 25.96 5.73 -28.32
C SER A 124 27.38 5.89 -27.82
N VAL A 125 28.33 5.33 -28.57
CA VAL A 125 29.77 5.36 -28.28
C VAL A 125 30.47 5.97 -29.49
N SER A 126 30.94 7.19 -29.33
CA SER A 126 31.71 7.93 -30.33
C SER A 126 33.20 7.79 -30.02
N VAL A 127 34.01 7.44 -31.01
CA VAL A 127 35.46 7.22 -30.85
C VAL A 127 36.22 8.03 -31.89
N ALA A 128 37.29 8.72 -31.47
CA ALA A 128 38.21 9.45 -32.35
C ALA A 128 39.67 9.26 -31.90
N ALA A 129 40.60 9.14 -32.84
CA ALA A 129 42.03 9.07 -32.54
C ALA A 129 42.55 10.40 -31.99
N ASN A 130 43.40 10.33 -30.95
CA ASN A 130 43.96 11.49 -30.27
C ASN A 130 45.48 11.65 -30.44
N ASP A 131 46.13 10.71 -31.14
CA ASP A 131 47.57 10.69 -31.41
C ASP A 131 47.91 10.97 -32.89
N GLY A 132 46.89 11.15 -33.75
CA GLY A 132 47.03 11.40 -35.18
C GLY A 132 47.21 10.15 -36.04
N ALA A 133 47.25 8.95 -35.45
CA ALA A 133 47.26 7.68 -36.17
C ALA A 133 45.83 7.17 -36.42
N SER A 134 45.71 6.14 -37.26
CA SER A 134 44.45 5.42 -37.48
C SER A 134 44.46 4.12 -36.69
N HIS A 135 43.38 3.83 -35.97
CA HIS A 135 43.25 2.64 -35.10
C HIS A 135 42.08 1.77 -35.51
N ALA A 136 42.21 0.45 -35.38
CA ALA A 136 41.10 -0.48 -35.57
C ALA A 136 40.21 -0.48 -34.32
N ILE A 137 38.93 -0.14 -34.48
CA ILE A 137 38.00 0.05 -33.36
C ILE A 137 36.81 -0.90 -33.45
N SER A 138 36.53 -1.63 -32.38
CA SER A 138 35.29 -2.39 -32.22
C SER A 138 34.62 -2.07 -30.89
N VAL A 139 33.30 -1.87 -30.90
CA VAL A 139 32.49 -1.56 -29.72
C VAL A 139 31.59 -2.75 -29.39
N TYR A 140 31.50 -3.13 -28.12
CA TYR A 140 30.63 -4.19 -27.63
C TYR A 140 29.73 -3.66 -26.52
N THR A 141 28.47 -4.07 -26.51
CA THR A 141 27.57 -3.90 -25.37
C THR A 141 26.74 -5.15 -25.12
N ASP A 142 26.46 -5.42 -23.85
CA ASP A 142 25.47 -6.43 -23.46
C ASP A 142 24.55 -5.94 -22.33
N ILE A 143 23.39 -6.57 -22.24
CA ILE A 143 22.45 -6.42 -21.11
C ILE A 143 22.05 -7.80 -20.56
N SER A 144 21.87 -7.91 -19.25
CA SER A 144 21.45 -9.13 -18.55
C SER A 144 19.92 -9.22 -18.37
N GLY A 145 19.45 -10.38 -17.93
CA GLY A 145 18.04 -10.59 -17.56
C GLY A 145 17.55 -9.77 -16.36
N GLU A 146 18.41 -9.03 -15.66
CA GLU A 146 18.00 -8.12 -14.56
C GLU A 146 17.14 -6.95 -15.05
N PHE A 147 17.20 -6.62 -16.35
CA PHE A 147 16.31 -5.65 -16.99
C PHE A 147 14.86 -6.16 -17.19
N VAL A 148 14.63 -7.48 -17.05
CA VAL A 148 13.31 -8.10 -17.22
C VAL A 148 12.56 -8.19 -15.90
N THR A 149 13.26 -8.41 -14.79
CA THR A 149 12.62 -8.72 -13.50
C THR A 149 13.48 -8.31 -12.31
N GLY A 150 12.84 -8.04 -11.16
CA GLY A 150 13.52 -7.92 -9.88
C GLY A 150 13.79 -9.22 -9.13
N ASP A 151 13.45 -10.38 -9.72
CA ASP A 151 13.71 -11.68 -9.14
C ASP A 151 14.69 -12.50 -9.99
N THR A 152 15.93 -12.61 -9.52
CA THR A 152 16.96 -13.36 -10.24
C THR A 152 16.73 -14.88 -10.26
N THR A 153 15.75 -15.38 -9.50
CA THR A 153 15.36 -16.80 -9.50
C THR A 153 14.36 -17.16 -10.60
N GLN A 154 13.81 -16.18 -11.33
CA GLN A 154 12.90 -16.44 -12.44
C GLN A 154 13.65 -16.86 -13.70
N THR A 155 13.06 -17.78 -14.47
CA THR A 155 13.56 -18.22 -15.77
C THR A 155 13.17 -17.24 -16.87
N VAL A 156 14.18 -16.77 -17.61
CA VAL A 156 14.00 -15.92 -18.78
C VAL A 156 14.20 -16.69 -20.08
N GLU A 157 13.45 -16.29 -21.08
CA GLU A 157 13.51 -16.76 -22.45
C GLU A 157 13.86 -15.59 -23.37
N TRP A 158 14.59 -15.88 -24.44
CA TRP A 158 15.05 -14.85 -25.37
C TRP A 158 15.04 -15.31 -26.82
N SER A 159 15.03 -14.33 -27.71
CA SER A 159 15.12 -14.54 -29.15
C SER A 159 15.87 -13.39 -29.82
N THR A 160 16.43 -13.69 -30.98
CA THR A 160 17.12 -12.74 -31.84
C THR A 160 16.52 -12.76 -33.23
N THR A 161 16.23 -11.59 -33.76
CA THR A 161 15.85 -11.40 -35.17
C THR A 161 16.88 -10.51 -35.85
N THR A 162 17.16 -10.80 -37.12
CA THR A 162 18.21 -10.15 -37.91
C THR A 162 17.66 -9.70 -39.26
N GLY A 163 18.39 -8.84 -39.96
CA GLY A 163 17.98 -8.21 -41.22
C GLY A 163 18.75 -6.90 -41.39
N ASN A 164 18.03 -5.77 -41.51
CA ASN A 164 18.66 -4.44 -41.43
C ASN A 164 18.99 -4.03 -39.98
N ILE A 165 18.37 -4.69 -39.00
CA ILE A 165 18.49 -4.41 -37.57
C ILE A 165 18.65 -5.75 -36.85
N VAL A 166 19.66 -5.86 -35.99
CA VAL A 166 19.73 -6.92 -34.98
C VAL A 166 18.82 -6.50 -33.84
N LEU A 167 17.85 -7.34 -33.50
CA LEU A 167 16.92 -7.12 -32.40
C LEU A 167 16.93 -8.34 -31.48
N HIS A 168 17.41 -8.12 -30.26
CA HIS A 168 17.27 -9.05 -29.15
C HIS A 168 16.04 -8.72 -28.32
N LYS A 169 15.35 -9.77 -27.88
CA LYS A 169 14.18 -9.71 -27.01
C LYS A 169 14.34 -10.73 -25.89
N MET A 170 14.08 -10.34 -24.65
CA MET A 170 14.08 -11.23 -23.48
C MET A 170 12.86 -10.98 -22.59
N TYR A 171 12.23 -12.05 -22.11
CA TYR A 171 11.02 -12.01 -21.28
C TYR A 171 10.98 -13.17 -20.28
N LEU A 172 10.08 -13.13 -19.31
CA LEU A 172 9.86 -14.23 -18.35
C LEU A 172 9.09 -15.38 -19.00
N GLN A 173 9.49 -16.63 -18.74
CA GLN A 173 8.73 -17.81 -19.19
C GLN A 173 7.37 -17.94 -18.49
N GLN A 174 7.25 -17.44 -17.26
CA GLN A 174 6.04 -17.46 -16.46
C GLN A 174 5.69 -16.02 -16.03
N PRO A 175 5.24 -15.17 -16.96
CA PRO A 175 4.93 -13.79 -16.66
C PRO A 175 3.65 -13.69 -15.82
N ILE A 176 3.64 -12.73 -14.90
CA ILE A 176 2.46 -12.36 -14.11
C ILE A 176 2.07 -10.93 -14.51
N VAL A 177 1.04 -10.82 -15.35
CA VAL A 177 0.55 -9.54 -15.86
C VAL A 177 0.03 -8.70 -14.70
N TYR A 178 0.34 -7.40 -14.70
CA TYR A 178 -0.01 -6.44 -13.65
C TYR A 178 0.63 -6.67 -12.28
N ASN A 179 1.66 -7.51 -12.21
CA ASN A 179 2.41 -7.73 -10.98
C ASN A 179 3.82 -7.15 -11.05
N GLU A 180 4.30 -6.70 -9.90
CA GLU A 180 5.64 -6.16 -9.76
C GLU A 180 6.45 -6.88 -8.69
N ARG A 181 7.77 -6.87 -8.87
CA ARG A 181 8.72 -7.26 -7.83
C ARG A 181 9.84 -6.25 -7.76
N GLN A 182 10.04 -5.67 -6.57
CA GLN A 182 11.02 -4.61 -6.35
C GLN A 182 10.84 -3.46 -7.36
N GLN A 183 9.60 -2.99 -7.54
CA GLN A 183 9.24 -1.91 -8.47
C GLN A 183 9.49 -2.20 -9.97
N ARG A 184 9.85 -3.44 -10.34
CA ARG A 184 10.02 -3.91 -11.73
C ARG A 184 8.84 -4.79 -12.13
N ALA A 185 8.36 -4.65 -13.37
CA ALA A 185 7.26 -5.46 -13.89
C ALA A 185 7.63 -6.95 -13.88
N GLN A 186 6.63 -7.83 -13.76
CA GLN A 186 6.74 -9.27 -13.91
C GLN A 186 6.11 -9.76 -15.23
N TRP A 187 5.96 -8.87 -16.21
CA TRP A 187 5.52 -9.19 -17.57
C TRP A 187 6.03 -8.13 -18.56
N GLY A 188 5.94 -8.45 -19.85
CA GLY A 188 6.54 -7.65 -20.92
C GLY A 188 7.90 -8.21 -21.32
N ALA A 189 8.63 -7.43 -22.11
CA ALA A 189 9.93 -7.82 -22.62
C ALA A 189 10.92 -6.66 -22.57
N MET A 190 12.17 -7.00 -22.26
CA MET A 190 13.33 -6.15 -22.49
C MET A 190 13.81 -6.34 -23.92
N TYR A 191 14.24 -5.24 -24.55
CA TYR A 191 14.77 -5.25 -25.90
C TYR A 191 16.15 -4.57 -25.96
N LEU A 192 17.03 -5.08 -26.83
CA LEU A 192 18.28 -4.45 -27.24
C LEU A 192 18.39 -4.52 -28.76
N ALA A 193 18.61 -3.39 -29.42
CA ALA A 193 18.65 -3.33 -30.87
C ALA A 193 19.75 -2.39 -31.39
N ALA A 194 20.25 -2.69 -32.60
CA ALA A 194 21.18 -1.84 -33.33
C ALA A 194 21.10 -2.11 -34.84
N ASN A 195 21.59 -1.15 -35.64
CA ASN A 195 21.73 -1.36 -37.08
C ASN A 195 22.65 -2.54 -37.37
N GLN A 196 22.22 -3.38 -38.31
CA GLN A 196 23.00 -4.49 -38.83
C GLN A 196 23.77 -4.00 -40.06
N THR A 197 25.07 -3.80 -39.87
CA THR A 197 26.03 -3.46 -40.92
C THR A 197 26.95 -4.66 -41.17
N GLN A 198 27.84 -4.56 -42.16
CA GLN A 198 28.85 -5.62 -42.40
C GLN A 198 29.75 -5.85 -41.18
N GLY A 199 30.02 -4.80 -40.39
CA GLY A 199 30.81 -4.88 -39.15
C GLY A 199 30.01 -5.26 -37.90
N THR A 200 28.70 -5.52 -38.01
CA THR A 200 27.87 -5.87 -36.86
C THR A 200 27.93 -7.38 -36.59
N SER A 201 28.24 -7.77 -35.37
CA SER A 201 28.09 -9.15 -34.88
C SER A 201 27.23 -9.20 -33.61
N TRP A 202 26.61 -10.34 -33.33
CA TRP A 202 25.70 -10.49 -32.20
C TRP A 202 25.79 -11.88 -31.59
N GLN A 203 25.38 -12.02 -30.33
CA GLN A 203 25.28 -13.33 -29.69
C GLN A 203 24.38 -13.26 -28.45
N THR A 204 23.72 -14.37 -28.13
CA THR A 204 23.12 -14.58 -26.79
C THR A 204 23.83 -15.74 -26.09
N GLY A 205 23.92 -15.69 -24.76
CA GLY A 205 24.65 -16.70 -23.99
C GLY A 205 25.03 -16.23 -22.58
N SER A 206 25.96 -16.92 -21.93
CA SER A 206 26.44 -16.50 -20.60
C SER A 206 27.37 -15.28 -20.68
N ALA A 207 27.26 -14.39 -19.70
CA ALA A 207 28.07 -13.17 -19.62
C ALA A 207 29.57 -13.44 -19.78
N ASP A 208 30.14 -14.39 -19.02
CA ASP A 208 31.58 -14.66 -19.03
C ASP A 208 32.08 -15.16 -20.39
N ALA A 209 31.29 -16.02 -21.07
CA ALA A 209 31.67 -16.58 -22.35
C ALA A 209 31.68 -15.50 -23.45
N LEU A 210 30.63 -14.67 -23.52
CA LEU A 210 30.46 -13.66 -24.56
C LEU A 210 31.44 -12.50 -24.38
N ARG A 211 31.60 -12.03 -23.14
CA ARG A 211 32.56 -10.97 -22.80
C ARG A 211 34.00 -11.44 -23.05
N GLY A 212 34.33 -12.67 -22.63
CA GLY A 212 35.64 -13.28 -22.88
C GLY A 212 35.94 -13.46 -24.37
N LEU A 213 34.94 -13.89 -25.16
CA LEU A 213 35.07 -13.97 -26.61
C LEU A 213 35.40 -12.61 -27.21
N PHE A 214 34.62 -11.58 -26.92
CA PHE A 214 34.87 -10.24 -27.45
C PHE A 214 36.23 -9.68 -27.04
N ILE A 215 36.65 -9.86 -25.78
CA ILE A 215 37.99 -9.42 -25.33
C ILE A 215 39.09 -10.05 -26.21
N LYS A 216 38.95 -11.34 -26.53
CA LYS A 216 39.92 -12.09 -27.34
C LYS A 216 39.90 -11.70 -28.82
N SER A 217 38.73 -11.61 -29.44
CA SER A 217 38.58 -11.51 -30.91
C SER A 217 38.12 -10.14 -31.43
N GLY A 218 37.44 -9.33 -30.61
CA GLY A 218 36.73 -8.12 -31.05
C GLY A 218 35.42 -8.40 -31.81
N VAL A 219 35.01 -9.66 -31.96
CA VAL A 219 33.84 -10.08 -32.77
C VAL A 219 33.08 -11.22 -32.09
N LEU A 220 31.74 -11.22 -32.21
CA LEU A 220 30.84 -12.26 -31.71
C LEU A 220 30.52 -13.33 -32.76
N ALA A 221 30.01 -14.48 -32.34
CA ALA A 221 29.84 -15.65 -33.22
C ALA A 221 28.60 -15.61 -34.15
N ASN A 222 27.70 -14.64 -34.00
CA ASN A 222 26.41 -14.59 -34.74
C ASN A 222 25.53 -15.81 -34.46
N THR A 223 25.44 -16.20 -33.18
CA THR A 223 24.70 -17.38 -32.74
C THR A 223 23.70 -17.03 -31.64
N GLN A 224 22.60 -17.77 -31.62
CA GLN A 224 21.62 -17.70 -30.54
C GLN A 224 21.80 -18.92 -29.63
N ASP A 225 21.95 -18.68 -28.34
CA ASP A 225 21.84 -19.70 -27.31
C ASP A 225 20.35 -20.07 -27.11
N SER A 226 20.03 -21.35 -27.14
CA SER A 226 18.67 -21.88 -26.94
C SER A 226 18.43 -22.45 -25.53
N ASN A 227 19.45 -22.42 -24.66
CA ASN A 227 19.36 -22.96 -23.30
C ASN A 227 18.85 -21.90 -22.32
N PHE A 228 17.54 -21.66 -22.32
CA PHE A 228 16.88 -20.72 -21.41
C PHE A 228 17.12 -21.10 -19.93
N ARG A 229 17.29 -20.09 -19.07
CA ARG A 229 17.73 -20.29 -17.68
C ARG A 229 17.29 -19.16 -16.76
N GLN A 230 17.46 -19.37 -15.45
CA GLN A 230 17.23 -18.34 -14.44
C GLN A 230 18.17 -17.15 -14.64
N VAL A 231 17.71 -15.93 -14.36
CA VAL A 231 18.52 -14.71 -14.51
C VAL A 231 19.84 -14.80 -13.73
N GLY A 232 19.80 -15.33 -12.49
CA GLY A 232 20.99 -15.50 -11.65
C GLY A 232 21.86 -16.71 -12.00
N LYS A 233 21.47 -17.53 -12.97
CA LYS A 233 22.23 -18.72 -13.40
C LYS A 233 23.01 -18.43 -14.67
N ASP A 234 24.33 -18.41 -14.57
CA ASP A 234 25.26 -18.10 -15.67
C ASP A 234 24.99 -16.75 -16.36
N TRP A 235 24.25 -15.85 -15.70
CA TRP A 235 23.90 -14.49 -16.13
C TRP A 235 23.66 -14.39 -17.65
N PRO A 236 22.50 -14.86 -18.17
CA PRO A 236 22.23 -14.81 -19.60
C PRO A 236 22.20 -13.34 -20.06
N VAL A 237 22.97 -13.05 -21.13
CA VAL A 237 23.08 -11.72 -21.71
C VAL A 237 22.73 -11.70 -23.19
N LEU A 238 22.24 -10.55 -23.64
CA LEU A 238 21.99 -10.20 -25.03
C LEU A 238 23.09 -9.26 -25.50
N ALA A 239 23.96 -9.70 -26.41
CA ALA A 239 25.15 -8.95 -26.81
C ALA A 239 25.12 -8.53 -28.29
N ILE A 240 25.59 -7.31 -28.55
CA ILE A 240 25.83 -6.79 -29.89
C ILE A 240 27.23 -6.14 -29.91
N ALA A 241 27.99 -6.38 -30.97
CA ALA A 241 29.24 -5.69 -31.26
C ALA A 241 29.20 -5.03 -32.65
N GLN A 242 29.80 -3.85 -32.76
CA GLN A 242 29.93 -3.09 -34.00
C GLN A 242 31.40 -2.76 -34.24
N ASP A 243 31.94 -3.25 -35.36
CA ASP A 243 33.23 -2.86 -35.90
C ASP A 243 33.11 -1.51 -36.62
N LEU A 244 33.81 -0.50 -36.11
CA LEU A 244 33.88 0.85 -36.67
C LEU A 244 35.02 0.99 -37.69
N GLY A 245 35.79 -0.08 -37.90
CA GLY A 245 36.92 -0.11 -38.83
C GLY A 245 38.08 0.77 -38.37
N ALA A 246 38.77 1.36 -39.34
CA ALA A 246 39.93 2.23 -39.11
C ALA A 246 39.46 3.65 -38.78
N VAL A 247 39.61 4.06 -37.52
CA VAL A 247 39.21 5.37 -36.99
C VAL A 247 40.44 6.27 -36.85
N ALA A 248 40.41 7.43 -37.48
CA ALA A 248 41.41 8.50 -37.35
C ALA A 248 40.81 9.68 -36.54
N THR A 249 41.18 10.92 -36.83
CA THR A 249 40.71 12.10 -36.09
C THR A 249 39.23 12.40 -36.27
N GLN A 250 38.58 11.91 -37.32
CA GLN A 250 37.13 12.02 -37.51
C GLN A 250 36.42 10.94 -36.71
N ALA A 251 35.55 11.36 -35.79
CA ALA A 251 34.83 10.44 -34.92
C ALA A 251 33.92 9.49 -35.71
N GLN A 252 33.92 8.21 -35.31
CA GLN A 252 32.95 7.19 -35.74
C GLN A 252 32.06 6.79 -34.55
N VAL A 253 30.81 6.40 -34.82
CA VAL A 253 29.80 6.20 -33.76
C VAL A 253 29.13 4.83 -33.88
N ALA A 254 29.10 4.10 -32.77
CA ALA A 254 28.24 2.94 -32.57
C ALA A 254 26.97 3.38 -31.81
N THR A 255 25.78 2.94 -32.25
CA THR A 255 24.50 3.34 -31.64
C THR A 255 23.62 2.12 -31.38
N PHE A 256 23.09 2.07 -30.16
CA PHE A 256 22.24 1.01 -29.63
C PHE A 256 20.97 1.61 -29.03
N VAL A 257 19.88 0.84 -29.05
CA VAL A 257 18.58 1.18 -28.46
C VAL A 257 18.20 0.10 -27.48
N LEU A 258 17.71 0.49 -26.30
CA LEU A 258 17.25 -0.46 -25.30
C LEU A 258 16.04 0.06 -24.53
N GLY A 259 15.25 -0.86 -23.97
CA GLY A 259 14.16 -0.51 -23.06
C GLY A 259 13.20 -1.68 -22.82
N HIS A 260 12.37 -1.52 -21.81
CA HIS A 260 11.37 -2.50 -21.41
C HIS A 260 9.98 -2.02 -21.83
N SER A 261 9.25 -2.86 -22.57
CA SER A 261 7.88 -2.57 -22.99
C SER A 261 6.93 -3.71 -22.64
N ARG A 262 5.65 -3.36 -22.50
CA ARG A 262 4.58 -4.26 -22.09
C ARG A 262 3.29 -3.91 -22.82
N ASN A 263 2.54 -4.93 -23.19
CA ASN A 263 1.19 -4.80 -23.68
C ASN A 263 0.37 -6.03 -23.23
N PRO A 264 -0.75 -5.84 -22.53
CA PRO A 264 -1.27 -4.57 -22.05
C PRO A 264 -0.40 -3.95 -20.94
N ALA A 265 -0.47 -2.63 -20.79
CA ALA A 265 0.37 -1.85 -19.87
C ALA A 265 -0.35 -1.52 -18.57
N VAL A 266 -1.62 -1.14 -18.66
CA VAL A 266 -2.45 -0.72 -17.54
C VAL A 266 -3.81 -1.38 -17.65
N GLN A 267 -4.29 -1.94 -16.53
CA GLN A 267 -5.68 -2.38 -16.43
C GLN A 267 -6.51 -1.26 -15.78
N TYR A 268 -7.40 -0.66 -16.58
CA TYR A 268 -8.27 0.44 -16.17
C TYR A 268 -9.71 -0.05 -15.95
N TYR A 269 -10.52 0.71 -15.22
CA TYR A 269 -11.92 0.38 -14.96
C TYR A 269 -12.83 1.45 -15.56
N THR A 270 -13.82 1.03 -16.33
CA THR A 270 -14.80 1.87 -17.02
C THR A 270 -16.22 1.47 -16.62
N ASN A 271 -17.22 2.27 -16.97
CA ASN A 271 -18.63 1.92 -16.70
C ASN A 271 -19.06 0.60 -17.39
N SER A 272 -18.35 0.20 -18.45
CA SER A 272 -18.52 -1.08 -19.16
C SER A 272 -17.70 -2.24 -18.60
N GLY A 273 -16.99 -2.04 -17.48
CA GLY A 273 -16.11 -3.02 -16.86
C GLY A 273 -14.63 -2.72 -17.09
N THR A 274 -13.80 -3.75 -16.92
CA THR A 274 -12.35 -3.65 -17.05
C THR A 274 -11.91 -3.42 -18.50
N GLN A 275 -10.95 -2.52 -18.70
CA GLN A 275 -10.36 -2.17 -19.99
C GLN A 275 -8.83 -2.34 -19.92
N GLU A 276 -8.30 -3.19 -20.79
CA GLU A 276 -6.86 -3.35 -20.97
C GLU A 276 -6.34 -2.21 -21.86
N ARG A 277 -5.36 -1.45 -21.37
CA ARG A 277 -4.84 -0.26 -22.06
C ARG A 277 -3.43 -0.49 -22.55
N SER A 278 -3.17 -0.03 -23.77
CA SER A 278 -1.89 -0.12 -24.46
C SER A 278 -1.13 1.20 -24.36
N LEU A 279 0.20 1.15 -24.40
CA LEU A 279 1.04 2.37 -24.45
C LEU A 279 0.78 3.14 -25.74
N TYR A 280 0.76 4.47 -25.66
CA TYR A 280 0.30 5.34 -26.74
C TYR A 280 1.06 5.15 -28.06
N PHE A 281 2.34 4.78 -28.04
CA PHE A 281 3.10 4.55 -29.26
C PHE A 281 2.48 3.45 -30.15
N LEU A 282 1.73 2.52 -29.56
CA LEU A 282 0.98 1.49 -30.28
C LEU A 282 -0.20 2.06 -31.08
N SER A 283 -0.50 3.37 -31.03
CA SER A 283 -1.33 4.03 -32.04
C SER A 283 -0.71 4.00 -33.43
N LYS A 284 0.62 4.08 -33.50
CA LYS A 284 1.39 4.11 -34.76
C LYS A 284 1.90 2.74 -35.15
N PHE A 285 2.27 1.92 -34.16
CA PHE A 285 2.92 0.63 -34.38
C PHE A 285 2.00 -0.54 -34.05
N SER A 286 2.07 -1.60 -34.85
CA SER A 286 1.29 -2.83 -34.62
C SER A 286 1.87 -3.72 -33.53
N SER A 287 3.17 -3.56 -33.22
CA SER A 287 3.89 -4.31 -32.19
C SER A 287 5.00 -3.49 -31.53
N GLU A 288 5.47 -3.92 -30.37
CA GLU A 288 6.65 -3.37 -29.71
C GLU A 288 7.94 -3.59 -30.52
N GLU A 289 8.02 -4.67 -31.29
CA GLU A 289 9.15 -4.98 -32.16
C GLU A 289 9.26 -3.98 -33.32
N ASP A 290 8.13 -3.56 -33.90
CA ASP A 290 8.10 -2.49 -34.91
C ASP A 290 8.53 -1.15 -34.30
N ALA A 291 8.07 -0.88 -33.08
CA ALA A 291 8.39 0.36 -32.37
C ALA A 291 9.89 0.50 -32.08
N ILE A 292 10.56 -0.57 -31.60
CA ILE A 292 12.01 -0.49 -31.37
C ILE A 292 12.81 -0.45 -32.68
N ARG A 293 12.37 -1.15 -33.73
CA ARG A 293 13.01 -1.03 -35.06
C ARG A 293 12.92 0.39 -35.58
N TYR A 294 11.78 1.04 -35.41
CA TYR A 294 11.63 2.46 -35.70
C TYR A 294 12.59 3.31 -34.87
N SER A 295 12.68 3.07 -33.55
CA SER A 295 13.60 3.82 -32.68
C SER A 295 15.04 3.76 -33.19
N VAL A 296 15.55 2.61 -33.63
CA VAL A 296 16.91 2.51 -34.20
C VAL A 296 17.11 3.49 -35.36
N SER A 297 16.12 3.62 -36.25
CA SER A 297 16.19 4.56 -37.39
C SER A 297 15.88 6.02 -37.03
N ASP A 298 15.23 6.29 -35.89
CA ASP A 298 14.79 7.62 -35.45
C ASP A 298 15.83 8.36 -34.61
N TYR A 299 17.02 7.78 -34.38
CA TYR A 299 18.05 8.33 -33.49
C TYR A 299 18.35 9.82 -33.73
N ASP A 300 18.60 10.23 -34.99
CA ASP A 300 18.96 11.61 -35.29
C ASP A 300 17.82 12.61 -35.02
N ASN A 301 16.58 12.22 -35.33
CA ASN A 301 15.40 13.03 -35.03
C ASN A 301 15.18 13.13 -33.51
N ALA A 302 15.26 12.00 -32.80
CA ALA A 302 15.11 11.94 -31.37
C ALA A 302 16.18 12.76 -30.63
N ARG A 303 17.43 12.68 -31.11
CA ARG A 303 18.55 13.50 -30.61
C ARG A 303 18.31 14.98 -30.88
N THR A 304 17.87 15.35 -32.08
CA THR A 304 17.60 16.75 -32.44
C THR A 304 16.50 17.35 -31.56
N ALA A 305 15.35 16.69 -31.45
CA ALA A 305 14.25 17.14 -30.59
C ALA A 305 14.67 17.26 -29.12
N SER A 306 15.48 16.32 -28.64
CA SER A 306 15.97 16.33 -27.25
C SER A 306 16.98 17.46 -26.99
N VAL A 307 17.85 17.77 -27.94
CA VAL A 307 18.76 18.93 -27.86
C VAL A 307 17.99 20.25 -27.86
N GLU A 308 16.97 20.36 -28.70
CA GLU A 308 16.08 21.54 -28.70
C GLU A 308 15.38 21.72 -27.35
N PHE A 309 14.86 20.63 -26.78
CA PHE A 309 14.24 20.63 -25.46
C PHE A 309 15.24 20.97 -24.35
N ASP A 310 16.43 20.36 -24.34
CA ASP A 310 17.51 20.69 -23.39
C ASP A 310 17.86 22.18 -23.44
N ASN A 311 18.04 22.73 -24.65
CA ASN A 311 18.39 24.14 -24.84
C ASN A 311 17.30 25.07 -24.34
N ARG A 312 16.03 24.72 -24.59
CA ARG A 312 14.86 25.48 -24.11
C ARG A 312 14.81 25.49 -22.58
N VAL A 313 14.88 24.31 -21.95
CA VAL A 313 14.87 24.19 -20.48
C VAL A 313 16.04 24.95 -19.86
N GLN A 314 17.25 24.77 -20.38
CA GLN A 314 18.44 25.46 -19.90
C GLN A 314 18.30 26.98 -20.03
N THR A 315 17.85 27.47 -21.20
CA THR A 315 17.72 28.91 -21.47
C THR A 315 16.68 29.56 -20.58
N ASP A 316 15.49 28.93 -20.45
CA ASP A 316 14.41 29.51 -19.66
C ASP A 316 14.73 29.47 -18.15
N ALA A 317 15.31 28.38 -17.65
CA ALA A 317 15.65 28.25 -16.24
C ALA A 317 16.84 29.14 -15.83
N ALA A 318 17.83 29.32 -16.71
CA ALA A 318 18.99 30.18 -16.44
C ALA A 318 18.62 31.66 -16.29
N ARG A 319 17.42 32.10 -16.74
CA ARG A 319 16.91 33.45 -16.48
C ARG A 319 16.68 33.73 -14.99
N TYR A 320 16.44 32.69 -14.20
CA TYR A 320 16.31 32.79 -12.75
C TYR A 320 17.67 32.63 -12.07
N SER A 321 18.35 31.50 -12.32
CA SER A 321 19.74 31.29 -11.93
C SER A 321 20.34 30.04 -12.60
N PRO A 322 21.69 29.95 -12.75
CA PRO A 322 22.35 28.72 -13.21
C PRO A 322 22.11 27.51 -12.31
N ASP A 323 22.01 27.72 -10.99
CA ASP A 323 21.73 26.64 -10.04
C ASP A 323 20.32 26.08 -10.27
N TYR A 324 19.34 26.93 -10.63
CA TYR A 324 17.97 26.49 -10.92
C TYR A 324 17.92 25.63 -12.18
N ALA A 325 18.62 26.08 -13.24
CA ALA A 325 18.74 25.32 -14.47
C ALA A 325 19.32 23.91 -14.22
N SER A 326 20.28 23.82 -13.29
CA SER A 326 20.89 22.55 -12.90
C SER A 326 19.89 21.59 -12.24
N VAL A 327 18.99 22.11 -11.38
CA VAL A 327 17.93 21.31 -10.75
C VAL A 327 16.96 20.77 -11.78
N VAL A 328 16.45 21.65 -12.64
CA VAL A 328 15.43 21.28 -13.63
C VAL A 328 16.01 20.24 -14.59
N ALA A 329 17.23 20.45 -15.09
CA ALA A 329 17.93 19.48 -15.94
C ALA A 329 18.02 18.10 -15.26
N PHE A 330 18.33 18.06 -13.97
CA PHE A 330 18.47 16.81 -13.24
C PHE A 330 17.12 16.09 -13.00
N ALA A 331 16.08 16.84 -12.64
CA ALA A 331 14.77 16.28 -12.28
C ALA A 331 13.96 15.75 -13.48
N THR A 332 14.24 16.26 -14.68
CA THR A 332 13.37 16.10 -15.85
C THR A 332 13.12 14.64 -16.24
N ARG A 333 14.18 13.83 -16.37
CA ARG A 333 14.04 12.43 -16.82
C ARG A 333 13.21 11.59 -15.85
N GLN A 334 13.43 11.73 -14.54
CA GLN A 334 12.66 10.97 -13.55
C GLN A 334 11.19 11.42 -13.52
N ALA A 335 10.91 12.72 -13.62
CA ALA A 335 9.52 13.20 -13.66
C ALA A 335 8.76 12.65 -14.87
N PHE A 336 9.37 12.64 -16.05
CA PHE A 336 8.77 12.02 -17.25
C PHE A 336 8.71 10.49 -17.16
N ALA A 337 9.70 9.84 -16.57
CA ALA A 337 9.68 8.38 -16.42
C ALA A 337 8.61 7.87 -15.45
N SER A 338 8.05 8.72 -14.57
CA SER A 338 6.94 8.31 -13.71
C SER A 338 5.58 8.27 -14.43
N ILE A 339 5.47 8.80 -15.65
CA ILE A 339 4.20 8.89 -16.39
C ILE A 339 4.14 7.88 -17.53
N GLU A 340 2.96 7.32 -17.78
CA GLU A 340 2.67 6.52 -18.97
C GLU A 340 1.41 7.03 -19.66
N ILE A 341 1.52 7.26 -20.97
CA ILE A 341 0.41 7.66 -21.83
C ILE A 341 -0.15 6.40 -22.48
N THR A 342 -1.45 6.21 -22.39
CA THR A 342 -2.13 5.00 -22.82
C THR A 342 -3.38 5.30 -23.62
N LEU A 343 -3.81 4.34 -24.42
CA LEU A 343 -5.04 4.37 -25.20
C LEU A 343 -5.68 2.97 -25.21
N SER A 344 -6.90 2.88 -25.73
CA SER A 344 -7.53 1.59 -26.01
C SER A 344 -7.29 1.17 -27.47
N GLY A 345 -7.05 -0.12 -27.69
CA GLY A 345 -6.70 -0.67 -29.00
C GLY A 345 -5.23 -0.44 -29.41
N THR A 346 -4.84 -0.90 -30.60
CA THR A 346 -3.51 -0.71 -31.19
C THR A 346 -3.60 -0.60 -32.72
N GLY A 347 -2.56 -0.08 -33.37
CA GLY A 347 -2.49 0.13 -34.81
C GLY A 347 -3.71 0.88 -35.34
N THR A 348 -4.33 0.34 -36.39
CA THR A 348 -5.55 0.90 -37.00
C THR A 348 -6.79 0.85 -36.11
N ALA A 349 -6.76 0.07 -35.02
CA ALA A 349 -7.84 -0.04 -34.04
C ALA A 349 -7.62 0.85 -32.80
N ALA A 350 -6.54 1.63 -32.74
CA ALA A 350 -6.27 2.54 -31.63
C ALA A 350 -7.29 3.70 -31.59
N ASP A 351 -7.91 3.90 -30.42
CA ASP A 351 -8.83 5.01 -30.20
C ASP A 351 -8.07 6.26 -29.72
N LEU A 352 -7.86 7.21 -30.64
CA LEU A 352 -7.19 8.48 -30.36
C LEU A 352 -8.05 9.48 -29.58
N GLN A 353 -9.33 9.17 -29.32
CA GLN A 353 -10.20 9.97 -28.45
C GLN A 353 -10.17 9.51 -27.00
N ASP A 354 -9.74 8.27 -26.74
CA ASP A 354 -9.62 7.68 -25.39
C ASP A 354 -8.16 7.65 -24.92
N ILE A 355 -7.50 8.81 -24.88
CA ILE A 355 -6.14 8.94 -24.34
C ILE A 355 -6.20 9.18 -22.83
N LYS A 356 -5.41 8.43 -22.07
CA LYS A 356 -5.25 8.59 -20.61
C LYS A 356 -3.78 8.65 -20.23
N LEU A 357 -3.47 9.41 -19.21
CA LEU A 357 -2.15 9.45 -18.58
C LEU A 357 -2.27 8.90 -17.16
N PHE A 358 -1.36 8.00 -16.80
CA PHE A 358 -1.24 7.45 -15.47
C PHE A 358 0.14 7.73 -14.89
N THR A 359 0.22 7.89 -13.58
CA THR A 359 1.49 8.02 -12.87
C THR A 359 1.74 6.79 -11.98
N LYS A 360 3.01 6.40 -11.88
CA LYS A 360 3.49 5.46 -10.86
C LYS A 360 4.19 6.25 -9.77
N ASP A 361 3.62 6.24 -8.57
CA ASP A 361 4.23 6.84 -7.39
C ASP A 361 5.05 5.77 -6.65
N ALA A 362 6.32 5.61 -7.05
CA ALA A 362 7.21 4.57 -6.57
C ALA A 362 7.75 4.85 -5.16
N ALA A 363 6.92 4.79 -4.13
CA ALA A 363 7.41 4.84 -2.77
C ALA A 363 8.11 3.52 -2.37
N VAL A 364 9.20 3.61 -1.61
CA VAL A 364 9.94 2.45 -1.06
C VAL A 364 9.91 2.56 0.46
N ASP A 365 8.72 2.52 1.06
CA ASP A 365 8.70 2.58 2.52
C ASP A 365 9.33 1.32 3.16
N ASN A 366 9.92 1.55 4.33
CA ASN A 366 10.43 0.57 5.27
C ASN A 366 9.32 -0.08 6.12
N THR A 367 8.06 0.34 5.94
CA THR A 367 6.87 -0.17 6.67
C THR A 367 6.07 -1.22 5.88
N GLY A 368 6.40 -1.45 4.60
CA GLY A 368 5.82 -2.48 3.75
C GLY A 368 4.55 -2.09 2.99
N ALA A 369 4.15 -0.82 2.97
CA ALA A 369 2.89 -0.38 2.36
C ALA A 369 2.99 0.00 0.88
N SER A 370 4.18 0.21 0.31
CA SER A 370 4.32 0.72 -1.07
C SER A 370 5.34 0.03 -1.99
N ARG A 371 5.78 -1.20 -1.71
CA ARG A 371 6.79 -1.93 -2.53
C ARG A 371 6.45 -2.13 -4.03
N GLU A 372 5.25 -1.79 -4.46
CA GLU A 372 4.74 -1.89 -5.85
C GLU A 372 4.25 -0.52 -6.41
N GLY A 373 4.40 0.57 -5.65
CA GLY A 373 4.04 1.94 -6.04
C GLY A 373 2.54 2.26 -6.05
N VAL A 374 2.14 3.47 -5.66
CA VAL A 374 0.73 3.91 -5.71
C VAL A 374 0.36 4.27 -7.14
N PHE A 375 -0.81 3.82 -7.59
CA PHE A 375 -1.32 4.07 -8.92
C PHE A 375 -2.01 5.45 -8.93
N SER A 376 -1.42 6.41 -9.65
CA SER A 376 -2.00 7.72 -9.94
C SER A 376 -2.64 8.38 -8.72
N SER A 377 -1.84 8.81 -7.75
CA SER A 377 -2.33 9.68 -6.67
C SER A 377 -2.53 11.10 -7.18
N VAL A 378 -3.63 11.73 -6.77
CA VAL A 378 -4.00 13.09 -7.14
C VAL A 378 -2.92 14.08 -6.67
N ASP A 379 -2.34 13.88 -5.50
CA ASP A 379 -1.30 14.76 -4.95
C ASP A 379 0.00 14.71 -5.75
N SER A 380 0.37 13.54 -6.26
CA SER A 380 1.52 13.39 -7.15
C SER A 380 1.23 13.99 -8.52
N LEU A 381 0.01 13.84 -9.04
CA LEU A 381 -0.41 14.55 -10.25
C LEU A 381 -0.37 16.08 -10.08
N TYR A 382 -0.84 16.58 -8.93
CA TYR A 382 -0.78 17.99 -8.57
C TYR A 382 0.66 18.49 -8.46
N SER A 383 1.56 17.70 -7.87
CA SER A 383 2.98 18.02 -7.76
C SER A 383 3.67 18.13 -9.12
N ILE A 384 3.31 17.29 -10.10
CA ILE A 384 3.88 17.35 -11.46
C ILE A 384 3.19 18.36 -12.37
N MET A 385 2.06 18.96 -11.96
CA MET A 385 1.27 19.90 -12.75
C MET A 385 2.12 21.00 -13.41
N PRO A 386 3.10 21.64 -12.75
CA PRO A 386 3.91 22.68 -13.40
C PRO A 386 4.74 22.16 -14.58
N MET A 387 5.29 20.96 -14.47
CA MET A 387 6.02 20.33 -15.58
C MET A 387 5.06 20.08 -16.75
N LEU A 388 3.86 19.58 -16.49
CA LEU A 388 2.86 19.35 -17.54
C LEU A 388 2.43 20.66 -18.20
N ILE A 389 2.23 21.74 -17.44
CA ILE A 389 1.92 23.08 -17.96
C ILE A 389 3.05 23.62 -18.84
N TYR A 390 4.30 23.55 -18.37
CA TYR A 390 5.45 24.03 -19.13
C TYR A 390 5.68 23.24 -20.41
N THR A 391 5.55 21.92 -20.35
CA THR A 391 5.93 21.02 -21.45
C THR A 391 4.82 20.90 -22.48
N ASN A 392 3.70 20.28 -22.09
CA ASN A 392 2.51 20.10 -22.91
C ASN A 392 1.26 19.97 -22.01
N PRO A 393 0.47 21.04 -21.84
CA PRO A 393 -0.66 21.04 -20.91
C PRO A 393 -1.78 20.04 -21.27
N ASN A 394 -1.82 19.52 -22.51
CA ASN A 394 -2.77 18.46 -22.87
C ASN A 394 -2.50 17.15 -22.12
N LEU A 395 -1.25 16.89 -21.70
CA LEU A 395 -0.92 15.74 -20.86
C LEU A 395 -1.71 15.79 -19.53
N GLY A 396 -1.93 16.99 -19.01
CA GLY A 396 -2.77 17.22 -17.83
C GLY A 396 -4.23 16.82 -18.05
N ASN A 397 -4.80 17.15 -19.22
CA ASN A 397 -6.16 16.74 -19.57
C ASN A 397 -6.30 15.21 -19.66
N TYR A 398 -5.30 14.51 -20.22
CA TYR A 398 -5.30 13.04 -20.24
C TYR A 398 -5.19 12.43 -18.85
N ALA A 399 -4.46 13.09 -17.93
CA ALA A 399 -4.38 12.67 -16.54
C ALA A 399 -5.70 12.89 -15.81
N LEU A 400 -6.33 14.05 -15.97
CA LEU A 400 -7.65 14.33 -15.39
C LEU A 400 -8.74 13.39 -15.93
N ALA A 401 -8.71 13.08 -17.23
CA ALA A 401 -9.65 12.13 -17.83
C ALA A 401 -9.58 10.75 -17.16
N SER A 402 -8.40 10.33 -16.69
CA SER A 402 -8.26 9.05 -15.98
C SER A 402 -9.03 8.99 -14.65
N PHE A 403 -9.24 10.12 -14.00
CA PHE A 403 -10.05 10.23 -12.78
C PHE A 403 -11.51 10.53 -13.07
N PHE A 404 -11.81 11.42 -14.01
CA PHE A 404 -13.19 11.79 -14.34
C PHE A 404 -14.00 10.66 -14.97
N GLU A 405 -13.34 9.78 -15.71
CA GLU A 405 -13.99 8.65 -16.39
C GLU A 405 -13.94 7.37 -15.56
N TYR A 406 -13.44 7.47 -14.32
CA TYR A 406 -13.52 6.40 -13.35
C TYR A 406 -14.97 6.24 -12.85
N PRO A 407 -15.55 5.02 -12.85
CA PRO A 407 -17.00 4.79 -12.71
C PRO A 407 -17.71 5.39 -11.49
N GLU A 408 -18.95 5.85 -11.76
CA GLU A 408 -19.83 6.52 -10.80
C GLU A 408 -20.37 5.62 -9.68
N THR A 409 -20.34 4.29 -9.83
CA THR A 409 -20.71 3.37 -8.73
C THR A 409 -19.77 3.48 -7.52
N ARG A 410 -18.69 4.25 -7.67
CA ARG A 410 -17.71 4.61 -6.63
C ARG A 410 -17.67 6.13 -6.37
N ALA A 411 -18.60 6.89 -6.94
CA ALA A 411 -18.69 8.34 -6.78
C ALA A 411 -18.97 8.69 -5.33
N GLN A 412 -17.97 9.32 -4.72
CA GLN A 412 -18.09 9.98 -3.42
C GLN A 412 -18.44 11.45 -3.68
N SER A 413 -18.95 12.16 -2.68
CA SER A 413 -19.18 13.61 -2.80
C SER A 413 -17.87 14.41 -2.94
N TYR A 414 -16.73 13.75 -2.97
CA TYR A 414 -15.37 14.29 -3.09
C TYR A 414 -14.55 13.44 -4.07
N ALA A 415 -13.41 13.96 -4.51
CA ALA A 415 -12.55 13.26 -5.48
C ALA A 415 -11.83 12.06 -4.84
N PRO A 416 -11.65 10.95 -5.57
CA PRO A 416 -10.80 9.86 -5.10
C PRO A 416 -9.35 10.32 -4.97
N HIS A 417 -8.66 9.91 -3.90
CA HIS A 417 -7.24 10.25 -3.69
C HIS A 417 -6.32 9.60 -4.73
N ASP A 418 -6.59 8.36 -5.12
CA ASP A 418 -5.77 7.61 -6.08
C ASP A 418 -6.60 6.54 -6.81
N LEU A 419 -6.05 5.96 -7.88
CA LEU A 419 -6.71 4.91 -8.66
C LEU A 419 -6.34 3.49 -8.20
N GLY A 420 -5.51 3.34 -7.16
CA GLY A 420 -5.18 2.08 -6.53
C GLY A 420 -3.87 2.12 -5.75
N LEU A 421 -3.77 1.27 -4.72
CA LEU A 421 -2.56 1.19 -3.89
C LEU A 421 -1.36 0.51 -4.57
N ARG A 422 -1.54 -0.04 -5.77
CA ARG A 422 -0.54 -0.83 -6.51
C ARG A 422 -0.63 -0.55 -8.00
N TYR A 423 0.47 -0.09 -8.57
CA TYR A 423 0.60 0.04 -10.02
C TYR A 423 0.86 -1.34 -10.66
N SER A 424 0.31 -1.69 -11.83
CA SER A 424 -0.46 -0.91 -12.80
C SER A 424 -1.91 -1.35 -12.97
N ARG A 425 -2.57 -1.76 -11.88
CA ARG A 425 -4.00 -2.11 -11.88
C ARG A 425 -4.83 -1.11 -11.09
N VAL A 426 -5.88 -0.58 -11.72
CA VAL A 426 -6.88 0.22 -11.02
C VAL A 426 -7.70 -0.66 -10.08
N VAL A 427 -7.67 -0.36 -8.79
CA VAL A 427 -8.37 -1.14 -7.74
C VAL A 427 -8.87 -0.16 -6.68
N ALA A 428 -10.18 -0.14 -6.40
CA ALA A 428 -10.67 0.66 -5.27
C ALA A 428 -10.21 0.05 -3.95
N HIS A 429 -10.06 0.93 -2.97
CA HIS A 429 -9.75 0.60 -1.60
C HIS A 429 -10.34 1.70 -0.72
N GLU A 430 -10.60 1.42 0.55
CA GLU A 430 -11.23 2.48 1.36
C GLU A 430 -10.28 3.62 1.71
N ARG A 431 -8.94 3.45 1.64
CA ARG A 431 -8.01 4.56 1.93
C ARG A 431 -8.21 5.82 1.06
N GLN A 432 -9.04 5.76 0.01
CA GLN A 432 -9.46 6.91 -0.77
C GLN A 432 -10.14 8.03 0.06
N TYR A 433 -10.75 7.72 1.22
CA TYR A 433 -11.40 8.73 2.08
C TYR A 433 -10.46 9.52 3.00
N ARG A 434 -9.14 9.25 2.98
CA ARG A 434 -8.20 9.84 3.95
C ARG A 434 -7.85 11.30 3.69
N ASN A 435 -7.99 11.77 2.43
CA ASN A 435 -7.56 13.10 1.99
C ASN A 435 -8.66 13.83 1.18
N PRO A 436 -9.92 13.84 1.65
CA PRO A 436 -11.06 14.21 0.80
C PRO A 436 -11.07 15.68 0.41
N VAL A 437 -10.66 16.61 1.29
CA VAL A 437 -10.56 18.04 0.93
C VAL A 437 -9.40 18.25 -0.04
N ASP A 438 -8.25 17.62 0.20
CA ASP A 438 -7.05 17.86 -0.59
C ASP A 438 -7.15 17.33 -2.02
N ALA A 439 -7.56 16.06 -2.17
CA ALA A 439 -7.78 15.45 -3.48
C ALA A 439 -8.83 16.24 -4.29
N THR A 440 -9.89 16.70 -3.62
CA THR A 440 -10.96 17.49 -4.27
C THR A 440 -10.47 18.86 -4.71
N ALA A 441 -9.76 19.57 -3.84
CA ALA A 441 -9.20 20.88 -4.17
C ALA A 441 -8.19 20.77 -5.33
N ASN A 442 -7.31 19.77 -5.29
CA ASN A 442 -6.36 19.48 -6.36
C ASN A 442 -7.04 19.26 -7.71
N MET A 443 -8.06 18.40 -7.77
CA MET A 443 -8.76 18.09 -9.01
C MET A 443 -9.43 19.31 -9.63
N ILE A 444 -10.08 20.14 -8.83
CA ILE A 444 -10.74 21.37 -9.31
C ILE A 444 -9.69 22.39 -9.79
N ILE A 445 -8.63 22.63 -9.00
CA ILE A 445 -7.53 23.54 -9.35
C ILE A 445 -6.86 23.10 -10.66
N MET A 446 -6.49 21.83 -10.78
CA MET A 446 -5.85 21.29 -11.99
C MET A 446 -6.78 21.37 -13.21
N THR A 447 -8.08 21.13 -13.03
CA THR A 447 -9.06 21.26 -14.12
C THR A 447 -9.04 22.67 -14.67
N TYR A 448 -9.14 23.68 -13.81
CA TYR A 448 -9.09 25.07 -14.27
C TYR A 448 -7.70 25.44 -14.84
N ALA A 449 -6.61 24.97 -14.24
CA ALA A 449 -5.27 25.21 -14.74
C ALA A 449 -5.11 24.70 -16.17
N PHE A 450 -5.41 23.43 -16.45
CA PHE A 450 -5.24 22.90 -17.80
C PHE A 450 -6.21 23.53 -18.81
N MET A 451 -7.44 23.92 -18.40
CA MET A 451 -8.32 24.74 -19.25
C MET A 451 -7.65 26.05 -19.65
N ARG A 452 -7.03 26.78 -18.72
CA ARG A 452 -6.33 28.05 -19.00
C ARG A 452 -5.17 27.90 -19.97
N TYR A 453 -4.38 26.83 -19.87
CA TYR A 453 -3.18 26.66 -20.70
C TYR A 453 -3.47 25.96 -22.04
N THR A 454 -4.53 25.16 -22.12
CA THR A 454 -4.96 24.52 -23.38
C THR A 454 -5.97 25.36 -24.18
N GLY A 455 -6.76 26.20 -23.51
CA GLY A 455 -7.91 26.90 -24.08
C GLY A 455 -9.15 26.01 -24.27
N ASP A 456 -9.12 24.77 -23.75
CA ASP A 456 -10.13 23.74 -23.97
C ASP A 456 -10.93 23.45 -22.69
N ALA A 457 -12.24 23.71 -22.72
CA ALA A 457 -13.18 23.44 -21.62
C ALA A 457 -13.96 22.13 -21.76
N LYS A 458 -13.76 21.34 -22.83
CA LYS A 458 -14.59 20.17 -23.15
C LYS A 458 -14.62 19.12 -22.05
N LEU A 459 -13.48 18.83 -21.44
CA LEU A 459 -13.41 17.83 -20.36
C LEU A 459 -14.21 18.28 -19.14
N ALA A 460 -14.07 19.54 -18.74
CA ALA A 460 -14.84 20.12 -17.64
C ALA A 460 -16.35 20.19 -17.98
N ALA A 461 -16.71 20.55 -19.21
CA ALA A 461 -18.09 20.57 -19.68
C ALA A 461 -18.73 19.17 -19.65
N LYS A 462 -17.96 18.13 -20.04
CA LYS A 462 -18.40 16.73 -19.99
C LYS A 462 -18.66 16.25 -18.56
N HIS A 463 -17.84 16.70 -17.59
CA HIS A 463 -17.87 16.24 -16.20
C HIS A 463 -18.31 17.31 -15.19
N TYR A 464 -19.07 18.31 -15.63
CA TYR A 464 -19.46 19.46 -14.81
C TYR A 464 -20.16 19.05 -13.52
N TYR A 465 -21.09 18.09 -13.58
CA TYR A 465 -21.85 17.68 -12.39
C TYR A 465 -20.99 16.92 -11.36
N THR A 466 -19.92 16.24 -11.79
CA THR A 466 -18.92 15.67 -10.89
C THR A 466 -18.15 16.78 -10.18
N LEU A 467 -17.64 17.76 -10.94
CA LEU A 467 -16.98 18.96 -10.39
C LEU A 467 -17.87 19.75 -9.44
N LYS A 468 -19.16 19.87 -9.77
CA LYS A 468 -20.17 20.51 -8.94
C LYS A 468 -20.36 19.79 -7.61
N ALA A 469 -20.53 18.46 -7.62
CA ALA A 469 -20.67 17.67 -6.40
C ALA A 469 -19.44 17.83 -5.48
N TRP A 470 -18.25 17.83 -6.08
CA TRP A 470 -16.98 18.09 -5.41
C TRP A 470 -16.89 19.50 -4.81
N ALA A 471 -17.32 20.52 -5.55
CA ALA A 471 -17.39 21.89 -5.04
C ALA A 471 -18.40 22.03 -3.90
N ASP A 472 -19.58 21.39 -3.99
CA ASP A 472 -20.60 21.37 -2.92
C ASP A 472 -20.05 20.74 -1.63
N TYR A 473 -19.16 19.74 -1.75
CA TYR A 473 -18.44 19.19 -0.60
C TYR A 473 -17.44 20.20 -0.01
N LEU A 474 -16.67 20.90 -0.85
CA LEU A 474 -15.72 21.92 -0.37
C LEU A 474 -16.42 23.10 0.32
N VAL A 475 -17.60 23.54 -0.13
CA VAL A 475 -18.37 24.59 0.57
C VAL A 475 -18.59 24.24 2.06
N LYS A 476 -18.78 22.95 2.37
CA LYS A 476 -19.05 22.47 3.72
C LYS A 476 -17.80 22.15 4.54
N ASN A 477 -16.66 21.89 3.89
CA ASN A 477 -15.49 21.29 4.54
C ASN A 477 -14.17 22.03 4.28
N ALA A 478 -14.09 23.00 3.37
CA ALA A 478 -12.81 23.65 3.04
C ALA A 478 -12.27 24.46 4.23
N LEU A 479 -13.06 25.41 4.73
CA LEU A 479 -12.64 26.35 5.77
C LEU A 479 -12.39 25.67 7.13
N VAL A 480 -13.30 24.76 7.52
CA VAL A 480 -13.26 23.99 8.76
C VAL A 480 -13.46 22.53 8.40
N HIS A 481 -12.49 21.69 8.72
CA HIS A 481 -12.50 20.27 8.40
C HIS A 481 -12.04 19.43 9.58
N SER A 482 -12.61 18.22 9.67
CA SER A 482 -12.15 17.17 10.58
C SER A 482 -10.74 16.68 10.22
N ASP A 483 -10.15 15.92 11.14
CA ASP A 483 -8.86 15.26 10.96
C ASP A 483 -8.81 14.49 9.63
N GLN A 484 -7.83 14.84 8.81
CA GLN A 484 -7.55 14.16 7.54
C GLN A 484 -6.06 14.28 7.20
N LEU A 485 -5.58 13.41 6.33
CA LEU A 485 -4.25 13.55 5.74
C LEU A 485 -4.29 14.53 4.55
N THR A 486 -3.11 15.03 4.18
CA THR A 486 -2.88 15.78 2.94
C THR A 486 -1.89 15.01 2.06
N GLY A 487 -1.64 15.53 0.85
CA GLY A 487 -0.55 15.10 -0.02
C GLY A 487 0.84 15.18 0.62
N ASP A 488 0.94 15.73 1.83
CA ASP A 488 2.08 15.68 2.72
C ASP A 488 2.15 14.33 3.47
N TRP A 489 2.00 13.20 2.78
CA TRP A 489 1.87 11.87 3.40
C TRP A 489 3.10 11.40 4.23
N PHE A 490 4.22 12.13 4.15
CA PHE A 490 5.35 12.01 5.07
C PHE A 490 5.06 12.57 6.47
N MET A 491 3.96 13.31 6.61
CA MET A 491 3.31 13.63 7.87
C MET A 491 2.25 12.55 8.14
N THR A 492 2.55 11.68 9.09
CA THR A 492 1.78 10.43 9.32
C THR A 492 0.53 10.63 10.17
N THR A 493 0.32 11.82 10.73
CA THR A 493 -0.81 12.18 11.58
C THR A 493 -1.77 13.11 10.84
N GLY A 494 -3.03 12.69 10.72
CA GLY A 494 -4.09 13.58 10.24
C GLY A 494 -4.39 14.64 11.28
N VAL A 495 -4.58 15.87 10.83
CA VAL A 495 -4.83 17.04 11.69
C VAL A 495 -6.03 17.78 11.15
N SER A 496 -6.88 18.32 12.01
CA SER A 496 -8.01 19.16 11.61
C SER A 496 -7.52 20.55 11.18
N ASN A 497 -8.42 21.30 10.54
CA ASN A 497 -8.26 22.73 10.20
C ASN A 497 -6.85 23.16 9.76
N GLN A 498 -6.19 22.41 8.89
CA GLN A 498 -4.84 22.71 8.45
C GLN A 498 -4.83 24.00 7.61
N THR A 499 -4.03 24.98 8.02
CA THR A 499 -3.98 26.34 7.45
C THR A 499 -3.85 26.33 5.92
N ASN A 500 -2.91 25.55 5.40
CA ASN A 500 -2.62 25.49 3.97
C ASN A 500 -3.71 24.74 3.20
N LEU A 501 -4.27 23.68 3.78
CA LEU A 501 -5.36 22.90 3.17
C LEU A 501 -6.64 23.74 3.05
N ALA A 502 -6.99 24.49 4.10
CA ALA A 502 -8.15 25.37 4.08
C ALA A 502 -8.03 26.43 2.98
N LEU A 503 -6.87 27.11 2.89
CA LEU A 503 -6.60 28.10 1.84
C LEU A 503 -6.73 27.48 0.44
N LYS A 504 -6.17 26.30 0.24
CA LYS A 504 -6.22 25.57 -1.03
C LYS A 504 -7.66 25.20 -1.41
N GLY A 505 -8.48 24.77 -0.46
CA GLY A 505 -9.92 24.51 -0.68
C GLY A 505 -10.69 25.76 -1.10
N LEU A 506 -10.38 26.93 -0.53
CA LEU A 506 -10.99 28.21 -0.91
C LEU A 506 -10.57 28.65 -2.32
N ILE A 507 -9.30 28.47 -2.68
CA ILE A 507 -8.80 28.72 -4.05
C ILE A 507 -9.49 27.77 -5.05
N ALA A 508 -9.75 26.52 -4.67
CA ALA A 508 -10.49 25.58 -5.50
C ALA A 508 -11.95 26.03 -5.72
N LEU A 509 -12.64 26.54 -4.69
CA LEU A 509 -13.98 27.13 -4.86
C LEU A 509 -13.96 28.32 -5.81
N LYS A 510 -12.95 29.20 -5.71
CA LYS A 510 -12.77 30.30 -6.66
C LYS A 510 -12.49 29.79 -8.08
N SER A 511 -11.72 28.73 -8.23
CA SER A 511 -11.47 28.07 -9.52
C SER A 511 -12.75 27.49 -10.13
N MET A 512 -13.65 26.95 -9.30
CA MET A 512 -14.95 26.43 -9.75
C MET A 512 -15.84 27.52 -10.37
N VAL A 513 -15.77 28.76 -9.86
CA VAL A 513 -16.50 29.91 -10.44
C VAL A 513 -16.04 30.18 -11.88
N GLU A 514 -14.74 30.12 -12.12
CA GLU A 514 -14.17 30.31 -13.46
C GLU A 514 -14.52 29.14 -14.39
N ILE A 515 -14.56 27.90 -13.86
CA ILE A 515 -15.04 26.72 -14.60
C ILE A 515 -16.51 26.91 -14.99
N GLN A 516 -17.37 27.37 -14.09
CA GLN A 516 -18.79 27.62 -14.36
C GLN A 516 -18.99 28.65 -15.46
N GLU A 517 -18.19 29.72 -15.47
CA GLU A 517 -18.22 30.71 -16.55
C GLU A 517 -17.80 30.10 -17.90
N ALA A 518 -16.77 29.26 -17.91
CA ALA A 518 -16.31 28.57 -19.11
C ALA A 518 -17.33 27.55 -19.66
N VAL A 519 -18.16 26.95 -18.80
CA VAL A 519 -19.14 25.92 -19.22
C VAL A 519 -20.58 26.42 -19.30
N GLY A 520 -20.81 27.73 -19.23
CA GLY A 520 -22.12 28.34 -19.38
C GLY A 520 -23.06 28.20 -18.17
N MET A 521 -22.52 27.89 -16.99
CA MET A 521 -23.25 27.66 -15.73
C MET A 521 -23.14 28.84 -14.75
N LYS A 522 -23.03 30.06 -15.28
CA LYS A 522 -22.83 31.30 -14.52
C LYS A 522 -23.94 31.63 -13.51
N ASN A 523 -25.16 31.12 -13.73
CA ASN A 523 -26.29 31.27 -12.82
C ASN A 523 -26.10 30.54 -11.48
N GLU A 524 -25.19 29.57 -11.41
CA GLU A 524 -24.91 28.80 -10.19
C GLU A 524 -23.65 29.30 -9.45
N SER A 525 -22.99 30.35 -9.93
CA SER A 525 -21.67 30.74 -9.45
C SER A 525 -21.65 31.55 -8.15
N SER A 526 -22.76 32.19 -7.78
CA SER A 526 -22.84 32.99 -6.56
C SER A 526 -22.55 32.16 -5.32
N THR A 527 -23.03 30.91 -5.26
CA THR A 527 -22.80 30.02 -4.12
C THR A 527 -21.32 29.78 -3.83
N TYR A 528 -20.53 29.48 -4.86
CA TYR A 528 -19.10 29.20 -4.70
C TYR A 528 -18.27 30.47 -4.57
N GLU A 529 -18.66 31.55 -5.26
CA GLU A 529 -18.02 32.86 -5.13
C GLU A 529 -18.17 33.42 -3.71
N ASP A 530 -19.37 33.35 -3.14
CA ASP A 530 -19.66 33.82 -1.79
C ASP A 530 -18.91 32.98 -0.76
N ALA A 531 -18.96 31.64 -0.88
CA ALA A 531 -18.23 30.73 0.00
C ALA A 531 -16.71 30.94 -0.05
N ALA A 532 -16.14 31.18 -1.24
CA ALA A 532 -14.72 31.49 -1.39
C ALA A 532 -14.39 32.82 -0.69
N LYS A 533 -15.10 33.91 -1.00
CA LYS A 533 -14.82 35.25 -0.45
C LYS A 533 -14.98 35.30 1.07
N SER A 534 -16.14 34.90 1.59
CA SER A 534 -16.39 34.93 3.03
C SER A 534 -15.47 33.96 3.76
N GLY A 535 -15.17 32.82 3.13
CA GLY A 535 -14.23 31.85 3.67
C GLY A 535 -12.81 32.39 3.75
N LEU A 536 -12.34 33.15 2.76
CA LEU A 536 -11.01 33.77 2.80
C LEU A 536 -10.91 34.83 3.88
N GLU A 537 -11.92 35.68 4.03
CA GLU A 537 -11.97 36.68 5.11
C GLU A 537 -11.91 36.00 6.48
N GLN A 538 -12.71 34.96 6.70
CA GLN A 538 -12.70 34.18 7.94
C GLN A 538 -11.37 33.42 8.12
N TRP A 539 -10.79 32.88 7.05
CA TRP A 539 -9.50 32.21 7.10
C TRP A 539 -8.40 33.16 7.56
N MET A 540 -8.39 34.38 7.03
CA MET A 540 -7.44 35.40 7.46
C MET A 540 -7.65 35.78 8.94
N GLU A 541 -8.89 35.91 9.40
CA GLU A 541 -9.18 36.21 10.81
C GLU A 541 -8.75 35.07 11.75
N LEU A 542 -9.15 33.84 11.43
CA LEU A 542 -8.92 32.66 12.27
C LEU A 542 -7.45 32.24 12.32
N SER A 543 -6.71 32.44 11.23
CA SER A 543 -5.33 31.98 11.16
C SER A 543 -4.29 33.05 11.46
N ASN A 544 -4.62 34.34 11.41
CA ASN A 544 -3.62 35.39 11.58
C ASN A 544 -3.10 35.47 13.03
N SER A 545 -1.82 35.15 13.23
CA SER A 545 -1.10 35.35 14.50
C SER A 545 -0.32 36.67 14.54
N GLY A 546 -0.52 37.56 13.57
CA GLY A 546 0.18 38.83 13.38
C GLY A 546 1.46 38.68 12.55
N THR A 547 2.29 37.69 12.86
CA THR A 547 3.57 37.42 12.17
C THR A 547 3.49 36.31 11.12
N LYS A 548 2.41 35.51 11.13
CA LYS A 548 2.12 34.42 10.18
C LYS A 548 0.65 33.99 10.23
N PHE A 549 0.28 33.06 9.35
CA PHE A 549 -1.02 32.39 9.38
C PHE A 549 -0.89 30.96 9.92
N ARG A 550 -1.69 30.58 10.93
CA ARG A 550 -1.77 29.25 11.57
C ARG A 550 -3.15 29.02 12.21
N TYR A 551 -3.81 27.90 11.94
CA TYR A 551 -5.10 27.54 12.56
C TYR A 551 -4.94 26.82 13.91
N GLU A 552 -4.12 25.77 13.99
CA GLU A 552 -4.11 24.85 15.15
C GLU A 552 -2.82 24.89 15.99
N SER A 553 -1.73 25.40 15.43
CA SER A 553 -0.43 25.41 16.11
C SER A 553 -0.15 26.73 16.83
N ASN A 554 0.33 26.66 18.08
CA ASN A 554 0.91 27.79 18.79
C ASN A 554 2.43 27.94 18.56
N SER A 555 3.03 27.08 17.73
CA SER A 555 4.46 27.14 17.43
C SER A 555 4.78 28.44 16.69
N GLU A 556 5.88 29.11 17.05
CA GLU A 556 6.40 30.28 16.33
C GLU A 556 7.28 29.89 15.12
N GLN A 557 7.54 28.60 14.88
CA GLN A 557 8.34 28.14 13.73
C GLN A 557 7.67 28.40 12.37
N PRO A 558 8.41 28.79 11.33
CA PRO A 558 7.85 29.03 9.99
C PRO A 558 7.15 27.81 9.39
N GLN A 559 6.10 28.05 8.59
CA GLN A 559 5.31 27.03 7.88
C GLN A 559 5.21 27.41 6.40
N LEU A 560 5.28 26.41 5.51
CA LEU A 560 5.12 26.62 4.07
C LEU A 560 3.63 26.72 3.69
N LEU A 561 3.24 27.88 3.14
CA LEU A 561 1.94 28.09 2.50
C LEU A 561 2.03 27.81 0.99
N HIS A 562 2.38 26.58 0.63
CA HIS A 562 2.55 26.18 -0.77
C HIS A 562 1.24 26.22 -1.59
N GLY A 563 0.07 26.26 -0.93
CA GLY A 563 -1.24 26.46 -1.55
C GLY A 563 -1.38 27.81 -2.28
N LEU A 564 -0.59 28.82 -1.91
CA LEU A 564 -0.53 30.12 -2.61
C LEU A 564 -0.14 29.99 -4.07
N TYR A 565 0.60 28.93 -4.43
CA TYR A 565 0.96 28.69 -5.82
C TYR A 565 -0.25 28.55 -6.74
N ALA A 566 -1.36 27.95 -6.25
CA ALA A 566 -2.57 27.80 -7.03
C ALA A 566 -3.19 29.15 -7.42
N ASP A 567 -3.31 30.09 -6.48
CA ASP A 567 -3.80 31.44 -6.76
C ASP A 567 -2.92 32.16 -7.80
N LYS A 568 -1.60 32.01 -7.66
CA LYS A 568 -0.59 32.59 -8.55
C LYS A 568 -0.63 32.02 -9.97
N ILE A 569 -0.52 30.70 -10.13
CA ILE A 569 -0.46 30.02 -11.45
C ILE A 569 -1.78 30.14 -12.21
N LEU A 570 -2.89 30.23 -11.47
CA LEU A 570 -4.22 30.46 -12.03
C LEU A 570 -4.54 31.94 -12.23
N GLY A 571 -3.65 32.87 -11.86
CA GLY A 571 -3.84 34.31 -12.02
C GLY A 571 -5.18 34.82 -11.47
N LEU A 572 -5.67 34.23 -10.36
CA LEU A 572 -6.98 34.54 -9.80
C LEU A 572 -6.99 35.89 -9.08
N ASN A 573 -5.84 36.33 -8.56
CA ASN A 573 -5.71 37.51 -7.70
C ASN A 573 -6.73 37.49 -6.55
N PHE A 574 -6.99 36.30 -6.01
CA PHE A 574 -8.01 36.08 -5.00
C PHE A 574 -7.43 36.25 -3.59
N VAL A 575 -6.20 35.79 -3.36
CA VAL A 575 -5.51 35.97 -2.08
C VAL A 575 -4.83 37.35 -2.04
N PRO A 576 -5.03 38.17 -1.00
CA PRO A 576 -4.46 39.52 -0.95
C PRO A 576 -2.94 39.49 -0.75
N GLU A 577 -2.24 40.51 -1.29
CA GLU A 577 -0.78 40.66 -1.21
C GLU A 577 -0.25 40.66 0.23
N SER A 578 -1.05 41.07 1.23
CA SER A 578 -0.66 41.00 2.64
C SER A 578 -0.31 39.58 3.08
N VAL A 579 -0.98 38.55 2.54
CA VAL A 579 -0.68 37.14 2.83
C VAL A 579 0.66 36.73 2.22
N TYR A 580 0.89 37.10 0.96
CA TYR A 580 2.16 36.86 0.27
C TYR A 580 3.33 37.58 0.97
N ALA A 581 3.15 38.82 1.40
CA ALA A 581 4.16 39.60 2.11
C ALA A 581 4.57 38.96 3.46
N ILE A 582 3.58 38.46 4.21
CA ILE A 582 3.83 37.69 5.44
C ILE A 582 4.59 36.40 5.10
N GLN A 583 4.18 35.66 4.08
CA GLN A 583 4.87 34.43 3.69
C GLN A 583 6.30 34.67 3.19
N ARG A 584 6.59 35.80 2.53
CA ARG A 584 7.98 36.21 2.18
C ARG A 584 8.84 36.41 3.43
N THR A 585 8.25 37.00 4.47
CA THR A 585 8.91 37.17 5.77
C THR A 585 9.19 35.82 6.42
N GLN A 586 8.20 34.91 6.43
CA GLN A 586 8.33 33.55 6.98
C GLN A 586 9.35 32.70 6.21
N TRP A 587 9.38 32.79 4.88
CA TRP A 587 10.40 32.12 4.06
C TRP A 587 11.80 32.58 4.44
N THR A 588 12.00 33.90 4.54
CA THR A 588 13.31 34.49 4.85
C THR A 588 13.77 34.12 6.26
N SER A 589 12.87 34.10 7.25
CA SER A 589 13.21 33.72 8.62
C SER A 589 13.35 32.20 8.82
N GLY A 590 12.63 31.40 8.04
CA GLY A 590 12.60 29.94 8.12
C GLY A 590 13.70 29.24 7.34
N MET A 591 14.31 29.93 6.38
CA MET A 591 15.36 29.38 5.53
C MET A 591 16.47 28.72 6.35
N LYS A 592 16.63 27.41 6.16
CA LYS A 592 17.76 26.62 6.67
C LYS A 592 18.79 26.43 5.57
N LYS A 593 19.69 25.47 5.76
CA LYS A 593 20.75 25.20 4.78
C LYS A 593 20.17 24.71 3.45
N PHE A 594 19.11 23.90 3.47
CA PHE A 594 18.57 23.22 2.29
C PHE A 594 17.11 23.55 1.92
N GLY A 595 16.44 24.43 2.64
CA GLY A 595 15.06 24.82 2.38
C GLY A 595 14.38 25.36 3.64
N VAL A 596 13.06 25.45 3.59
CA VAL A 596 12.21 25.84 4.72
C VAL A 596 11.42 24.60 5.16
N PRO A 597 11.41 24.22 6.45
CA PRO A 597 10.61 23.08 6.89
C PRO A 597 9.14 23.24 6.46
N LEU A 598 8.48 22.14 6.08
CA LEU A 598 7.07 22.17 5.65
C LEU A 598 6.16 22.79 6.73
N GLY A 599 6.40 22.41 7.98
CA GLY A 599 5.65 22.87 9.14
C GLY A 599 6.49 22.87 10.40
N ASP A 600 5.83 22.97 11.55
CA ASP A 600 6.47 23.14 12.85
C ASP A 600 6.93 21.82 13.52
N GLN A 601 6.55 20.67 12.96
CA GLN A 601 6.80 19.33 13.51
C GLN A 601 8.18 18.73 13.14
N GLY A 602 9.11 19.51 12.60
CA GLY A 602 10.46 19.00 12.30
C GLY A 602 11.22 19.79 11.25
N THR A 603 12.09 19.08 10.53
CA THR A 603 13.01 19.61 9.51
C THR A 603 12.72 19.06 8.12
N THR A 604 11.66 18.28 7.94
CA THR A 604 11.32 17.65 6.66
C THR A 604 10.59 18.63 5.74
N THR A 605 10.87 18.54 4.45
CA THR A 605 10.15 19.27 3.38
C THR A 605 10.02 18.41 2.12
N SER A 606 9.26 18.90 1.13
CA SER A 606 9.21 18.34 -0.23
C SER A 606 9.71 19.36 -1.24
N LEU A 607 10.46 18.88 -2.23
CA LEU A 607 10.96 19.68 -3.34
C LEU A 607 9.84 20.42 -4.08
N ALA A 608 8.70 19.75 -4.30
CA ALA A 608 7.56 20.37 -4.99
C ALA A 608 7.04 21.57 -4.19
N TRP A 609 6.87 21.42 -2.87
CA TRP A 609 6.31 22.46 -2.00
C TRP A 609 7.24 23.66 -1.80
N GLU A 610 8.55 23.44 -1.77
CA GLU A 610 9.56 24.50 -1.81
C GLU A 610 9.41 25.34 -3.08
N TYR A 611 9.35 24.70 -4.25
CA TYR A 611 9.24 25.41 -5.52
C TYR A 611 7.87 26.06 -5.73
N PHE A 612 6.79 25.44 -5.26
CA PHE A 612 5.45 26.03 -5.30
C PHE A 612 5.43 27.32 -4.47
N THR A 613 5.95 27.26 -3.24
CA THR A 613 6.06 28.43 -2.39
C THR A 613 6.96 29.48 -3.04
N LEU A 614 8.15 29.11 -3.51
CA LEU A 614 9.08 30.05 -4.15
C LEU A 614 8.46 30.74 -5.37
N ALA A 615 7.73 29.99 -6.20
CA ALA A 615 7.01 30.53 -7.35
C ALA A 615 5.86 31.45 -6.93
N ALA A 616 5.10 31.10 -5.89
CA ALA A 616 4.05 31.96 -5.34
C ALA A 616 4.60 33.30 -4.84
N LEU A 617 5.76 33.27 -4.17
CA LEU A 617 6.44 34.44 -3.61
C LEU A 617 7.19 35.29 -4.63
N SER A 618 7.36 34.79 -5.86
CA SER A 618 7.99 35.56 -6.93
C SER A 618 7.11 36.76 -7.31
N THR A 619 7.60 37.95 -7.00
CA THR A 619 6.99 39.20 -7.47
C THR A 619 7.48 39.50 -8.90
N SER A 620 7.05 40.61 -9.50
CA SER A 620 7.71 41.11 -10.72
C SER A 620 9.21 41.39 -10.52
N ASP A 621 9.63 41.59 -9.26
CA ASP A 621 11.03 41.60 -8.88
C ASP A 621 11.51 40.17 -8.56
N THR A 622 12.37 39.63 -9.44
CA THR A 622 13.02 38.32 -9.31
C THR A 622 14.33 38.37 -8.53
N ASN A 623 14.76 39.52 -8.01
CA ASN A 623 16.01 39.65 -7.24
C ASN A 623 16.06 38.69 -6.05
N PHE A 624 14.90 38.45 -5.41
CA PHE A 624 14.75 37.46 -4.34
C PHE A 624 15.10 36.02 -4.80
N LEU A 625 14.81 35.67 -6.07
CA LEU A 625 15.11 34.36 -6.65
C LEU A 625 16.59 34.20 -7.07
N SER A 626 17.29 35.31 -7.28
CA SER A 626 18.72 35.31 -7.60
C SER A 626 19.62 35.24 -6.35
N ASN A 627 19.03 35.40 -5.15
CA ASN A 627 19.76 35.32 -3.90
C ASN A 627 20.01 33.86 -3.52
N SER A 628 21.22 33.37 -3.75
CA SER A 628 21.64 31.99 -3.44
C SER A 628 21.46 31.58 -1.98
N SER A 629 21.30 32.53 -1.05
CA SER A 629 21.01 32.27 0.37
C SER A 629 19.53 32.06 0.65
N LEU A 630 18.63 32.38 -0.29
CA LEU A 630 17.18 32.28 -0.19
C LEU A 630 16.57 31.31 -1.21
N THR A 631 17.37 30.88 -2.19
CA THR A 631 17.05 29.83 -3.15
C THR A 631 18.18 28.80 -3.09
N PRO A 632 18.16 27.89 -2.12
CA PRO A 632 19.28 26.99 -1.90
C PRO A 632 19.23 25.88 -2.98
N LEU A 633 19.51 26.25 -4.22
CA LEU A 633 19.55 25.36 -5.38
C LEU A 633 20.85 24.54 -5.37
N LYS A 634 21.89 25.12 -4.77
CA LYS A 634 23.08 24.43 -4.27
C LYS A 634 22.77 23.32 -3.25
N SER A 635 21.61 23.38 -2.62
CA SER A 635 21.17 22.40 -1.63
C SER A 635 20.38 21.24 -2.22
N LEU A 636 19.80 21.41 -3.42
CA LEU A 636 19.40 20.28 -4.24
C LEU A 636 20.60 19.51 -4.77
N ALA A 637 21.70 20.20 -5.11
CA ALA A 637 22.97 19.55 -5.38
C ALA A 637 23.54 18.79 -4.15
N ALA A 638 22.94 18.97 -2.97
CA ALA A 638 23.22 18.22 -1.75
C ALA A 638 22.12 17.25 -1.30
N MET A 639 20.90 17.26 -1.88
CA MET A 639 19.98 16.08 -1.89
C MET A 639 20.67 14.83 -2.44
N MET A 640 21.75 15.10 -3.15
CA MET A 640 22.64 14.19 -3.80
C MET A 640 23.88 13.93 -2.93
N GLN A 641 23.89 14.03 -1.59
CA GLN A 641 24.96 13.42 -0.76
C GLN A 641 24.39 13.10 0.61
N GLY A 642 23.96 11.85 0.82
CA GLY A 642 23.42 11.46 2.13
C GLY A 642 23.36 9.96 2.37
N ASP A 643 23.06 9.17 1.33
CA ASP A 643 22.90 7.72 1.45
C ASP A 643 23.30 7.02 0.14
N SER A 644 24.16 6.01 0.23
CA SER A 644 24.54 5.15 -0.90
C SER A 644 23.41 4.21 -1.34
N GLU A 645 22.34 4.08 -0.55
CA GLU A 645 21.19 3.22 -0.82
C GLU A 645 20.08 3.91 -1.63
N VAL A 646 20.13 5.24 -1.77
CA VAL A 646 19.17 6.03 -2.57
C VAL A 646 19.73 6.27 -3.97
N ILE A 647 19.29 5.44 -4.92
CA ILE A 647 19.75 5.51 -6.33
C ILE A 647 19.07 6.66 -7.09
N ALA A 648 17.74 6.60 -7.25
CA ALA A 648 16.99 7.71 -7.84
C ALA A 648 16.71 8.79 -6.78
N PRO A 649 16.79 10.09 -7.16
CA PRO A 649 16.47 11.22 -6.28
C PRO A 649 15.13 11.07 -5.56
N ALA A 650 15.13 11.38 -4.27
CA ALA A 650 13.91 11.55 -3.50
C ALA A 650 13.36 12.97 -3.66
N ASP A 651 12.04 13.13 -3.58
CA ASP A 651 11.41 14.45 -3.52
C ASP A 651 11.29 14.99 -2.09
N VAL A 652 11.39 14.14 -1.06
CA VAL A 652 11.29 14.51 0.36
C VAL A 652 12.65 14.41 1.04
N TYR A 653 13.02 15.44 1.80
CA TYR A 653 14.35 15.56 2.41
C TYR A 653 14.35 16.41 3.68
N ASP A 654 15.44 16.33 4.45
CA ASP A 654 15.70 17.16 5.63
C ASP A 654 16.35 18.50 5.26
N VAL A 655 15.77 19.63 5.65
CA VAL A 655 16.25 20.97 5.26
C VAL A 655 17.52 21.43 5.98
N ILE A 656 17.97 20.74 7.03
CA ILE A 656 19.21 21.04 7.76
C ILE A 656 20.38 20.22 7.22
N THR A 657 20.17 18.94 6.92
CA THR A 657 21.21 18.00 6.48
C THR A 657 21.24 17.78 4.98
N GLY A 658 20.10 17.96 4.29
CA GLY A 658 19.93 17.66 2.87
C GLY A 658 19.71 16.17 2.59
N GLN A 659 19.64 15.32 3.63
CA GLN A 659 19.48 13.89 3.44
C GLN A 659 18.07 13.56 2.92
N ALA A 660 18.03 12.71 1.88
CA ALA A 660 16.80 12.15 1.35
C ALA A 660 16.10 11.31 2.42
N ILE A 661 14.78 11.45 2.53
CA ILE A 661 13.97 10.56 3.36
C ILE A 661 13.79 9.24 2.63
N GLN A 662 14.09 8.13 3.31
CA GLN A 662 13.94 6.78 2.75
C GLN A 662 12.50 6.54 2.32
N GLY A 663 12.33 6.00 1.11
CA GLY A 663 11.03 5.64 0.56
C GLY A 663 10.35 6.68 -0.31
N TYR A 664 11.03 7.79 -0.62
CA TYR A 664 10.50 8.85 -1.48
C TYR A 664 11.26 8.99 -2.82
N SER A 665 12.09 8.01 -3.17
CA SER A 665 12.88 7.93 -4.40
C SER A 665 12.05 7.56 -5.63
N LEU A 666 12.52 7.89 -6.85
CA LEU A 666 11.89 7.50 -8.13
C LEU A 666 10.49 8.09 -8.37
N ARG A 667 10.00 8.97 -7.50
CA ARG A 667 8.68 9.62 -7.61
C ARG A 667 8.70 10.74 -8.65
N GLY A 668 7.57 10.92 -9.33
CA GLY A 668 7.38 11.99 -10.32
C GLY A 668 7.38 13.39 -9.72
N ASN A 669 7.09 13.52 -8.43
CA ASN A 669 6.85 14.77 -7.69
C ASN A 669 7.96 15.80 -7.83
N ILE A 670 9.20 15.38 -8.11
CA ILE A 670 10.31 16.29 -8.43
C ILE A 670 10.06 17.18 -9.66
N GLY A 671 9.07 16.84 -10.50
CA GLY A 671 8.53 17.70 -11.56
C GLY A 671 7.96 19.02 -11.05
N GLY A 672 7.65 19.15 -9.76
CA GLY A 672 7.28 20.41 -9.12
C GLY A 672 8.37 21.48 -9.21
N SER A 673 9.63 21.10 -9.48
CA SER A 673 10.72 22.02 -9.78
C SER A 673 10.46 22.93 -10.98
N TYR A 674 9.52 22.59 -11.86
CA TYR A 674 9.09 23.43 -12.98
C TYR A 674 8.17 24.60 -12.58
N ALA A 675 7.82 24.78 -11.30
CA ALA A 675 6.88 25.82 -10.84
C ALA A 675 7.19 27.23 -11.35
N LEU A 676 8.46 27.66 -11.30
CA LEU A 676 8.87 28.97 -11.81
C LEU A 676 8.73 29.07 -13.34
N LEU A 677 9.12 28.02 -14.07
CA LEU A 677 8.99 27.97 -15.53
C LEU A 677 7.54 28.02 -15.99
N ALA A 678 6.63 27.35 -15.26
CA ALA A 678 5.21 27.31 -15.59
C ALA A 678 4.53 28.69 -15.53
N LEU A 679 4.98 29.59 -14.64
CA LEU A 679 4.45 30.96 -14.53
C LEU A 679 4.64 31.81 -15.80
N ASN A 680 5.63 31.48 -16.63
CA ASN A 680 5.90 32.21 -17.87
C ASN A 680 5.21 31.61 -19.11
N VAL A 681 4.47 30.52 -18.95
CA VAL A 681 3.74 29.91 -20.05
C VAL A 681 2.56 30.81 -20.40
N PRO A 682 2.37 31.20 -21.68
CA PRO A 682 1.21 31.99 -22.06
C PRO A 682 -0.09 31.22 -21.84
N THR A 683 -1.05 31.83 -21.16
CA THR A 683 -2.42 31.28 -21.07
C THR A 683 -3.19 31.59 -22.36
N LYS A 684 -4.18 30.76 -22.67
CA LYS A 684 -5.05 30.90 -23.84
C LYS A 684 -6.44 31.35 -23.43
N SER A 685 -7.14 32.05 -24.32
CA SER A 685 -8.57 32.30 -24.15
C SER A 685 -9.32 30.96 -24.13
N ILE A 686 -10.14 30.75 -23.11
CA ILE A 686 -10.94 29.53 -22.98
C ILE A 686 -12.13 29.64 -23.92
N THR A 687 -12.28 28.67 -24.82
CA THR A 687 -13.48 28.57 -25.65
C THR A 687 -14.62 28.03 -24.78
N GLN A 688 -15.71 28.79 -24.66
CA GLN A 688 -16.86 28.34 -23.87
C GLN A 688 -17.50 27.10 -24.50
N VAL A 689 -17.80 26.11 -23.66
CA VAL A 689 -18.45 24.85 -24.07
C VAL A 689 -19.57 24.56 -23.07
N PRO A 690 -20.85 24.60 -23.46
CA PRO A 690 -21.95 24.30 -22.55
C PRO A 690 -21.80 22.94 -21.87
N ALA A 691 -22.06 22.88 -20.57
CA ALA A 691 -22.01 21.61 -19.84
C ALA A 691 -22.99 20.58 -20.44
N SER A 692 -22.57 19.32 -20.46
CA SER A 692 -23.42 18.20 -20.86
C SER A 692 -24.64 18.11 -19.93
N PRO A 693 -25.81 17.65 -20.41
CA PRO A 693 -26.99 17.46 -19.57
C PRO A 693 -26.69 16.60 -18.35
N SER A 694 -27.33 16.90 -17.21
CA SER A 694 -27.23 16.07 -16.01
C SER A 694 -27.59 14.61 -16.35
N PRO A 695 -26.85 13.60 -15.86
CA PRO A 695 -27.24 12.21 -16.03
C PRO A 695 -28.68 12.01 -15.56
N THR A 696 -29.57 11.54 -16.43
CA THR A 696 -30.96 11.24 -16.06
C THR A 696 -30.97 10.11 -15.05
N MET A 697 -31.28 10.39 -13.78
CA MET A 697 -31.75 9.36 -12.86
C MET A 697 -33.02 8.75 -13.43
N ALA A 698 -32.98 7.46 -13.78
CA ALA A 698 -34.16 6.74 -14.23
C ALA A 698 -35.24 6.77 -13.12
N PRO A 699 -36.48 7.17 -13.42
CA PRO A 699 -37.55 7.20 -12.43
C PRO A 699 -37.94 5.76 -12.02
N PRO A 700 -38.33 5.53 -10.77
CA PRO A 700 -38.81 4.22 -10.34
C PRO A 700 -40.12 3.91 -11.10
N SER A 701 -40.11 2.89 -11.93
CA SER A 701 -41.31 2.44 -12.64
C SER A 701 -42.32 1.89 -11.64
N GLY A 702 -43.35 2.67 -11.34
CA GLY A 702 -44.53 2.22 -10.64
C GLY A 702 -45.35 1.29 -11.54
N ASN A 703 -45.52 0.04 -11.13
CA ASN A 703 -46.68 -0.75 -11.49
C ASN A 703 -47.01 -1.74 -10.37
N SER A 704 -48.18 -1.53 -9.77
CA SER A 704 -48.81 -2.39 -8.79
C SER A 704 -49.45 -3.60 -9.47
N SER A 705 -49.01 -4.81 -9.14
CA SER A 705 -49.85 -6.01 -9.20
C SER A 705 -49.30 -7.12 -8.31
N ASN A 706 -50.11 -7.53 -7.33
CA ASN A 706 -49.92 -8.69 -6.48
C ASN A 706 -49.89 -10.00 -7.31
N SER A 707 -48.80 -10.75 -7.21
CA SER A 707 -48.80 -12.21 -7.35
C SER A 707 -47.53 -12.80 -6.73
N GLY A 708 -47.70 -13.87 -5.93
CA GLY A 708 -46.75 -14.35 -4.93
C GLY A 708 -45.36 -14.73 -5.43
N PHE A 709 -44.37 -14.44 -4.59
CA PHE A 709 -42.98 -14.85 -4.74
C PHE A 709 -42.78 -16.29 -4.26
N ALA A 710 -42.59 -17.21 -5.21
CA ALA A 710 -41.84 -18.44 -5.00
C ALA A 710 -40.37 -18.14 -5.32
N ILE A 711 -39.49 -18.25 -4.32
CA ILE A 711 -38.04 -18.09 -4.51
C ILE A 711 -37.49 -19.43 -5.03
N ARG A 712 -37.33 -19.54 -6.36
CA ARG A 712 -36.34 -20.44 -6.96
C ARG A 712 -35.02 -19.68 -7.08
N GLY A 713 -33.93 -20.38 -6.82
CA GLY A 713 -32.57 -19.86 -6.86
C GLY A 713 -32.23 -19.18 -8.19
N GLY A 714 -31.60 -18.01 -8.05
CA GLY A 714 -30.96 -17.25 -9.09
C GLY A 714 -29.96 -16.32 -8.40
N GLU A 715 -28.71 -16.39 -8.86
CA GLU A 715 -27.55 -15.66 -8.34
C GLU A 715 -27.81 -14.14 -8.32
N ILE A 716 -27.44 -13.50 -7.21
CA ILE A 716 -27.42 -12.03 -7.06
C ILE A 716 -25.94 -11.62 -7.13
N SER A 717 -25.62 -10.61 -7.95
CA SER A 717 -24.23 -10.24 -8.27
C SER A 717 -23.46 -9.65 -7.07
N PRO A 718 -22.10 -9.71 -7.08
CA PRO A 718 -21.25 -9.44 -5.91
C PRO A 718 -21.05 -7.95 -5.53
N ASP A 719 -21.73 -7.01 -6.17
CA ASP A 719 -21.27 -5.60 -6.27
C ASP A 719 -21.58 -4.69 -5.07
N TYR A 720 -22.19 -5.18 -3.98
CA TYR A 720 -22.63 -4.32 -2.87
C TYR A 720 -21.89 -4.48 -1.52
N MET A 721 -20.91 -5.39 -1.39
CA MET A 721 -20.33 -5.74 -0.07
C MET A 721 -18.84 -5.36 0.13
N GLY A 722 -18.13 -4.88 -0.90
CA GLY A 722 -16.68 -4.64 -0.88
C GLY A 722 -16.17 -3.41 -0.10
N VAL A 723 -17.04 -2.68 0.61
CA VAL A 723 -16.73 -1.37 1.22
C VAL A 723 -16.27 -1.47 2.68
N ILE A 724 -16.32 -2.66 3.30
CA ILE A 724 -16.19 -2.80 4.77
C ILE A 724 -14.83 -3.39 5.23
N SER A 725 -13.98 -3.91 4.33
CA SER A 725 -12.90 -4.85 4.73
C SER A 725 -11.52 -4.29 5.11
N ALA A 726 -11.04 -3.16 4.58
CA ALA A 726 -9.64 -2.75 4.73
C ALA A 726 -9.43 -1.61 5.76
N SER A 727 -10.51 -0.98 6.24
CA SER A 727 -10.50 0.06 7.28
C SER A 727 -9.99 -0.56 8.59
N THR A 728 -10.39 -1.82 8.82
CA THR A 728 -10.03 -2.73 9.92
C THR A 728 -8.53 -3.01 10.06
N LEU A 729 -7.75 -2.99 8.98
CA LEU A 729 -6.30 -3.29 9.01
C LEU A 729 -5.45 -2.08 9.39
N GLN A 730 -6.01 -0.88 9.28
CA GLN A 730 -5.29 0.36 9.48
C GLN A 730 -5.21 0.78 10.95
N ALA A 731 -6.19 0.41 11.77
CA ALA A 731 -6.20 0.71 13.21
C ALA A 731 -5.18 -0.11 14.03
N PHE A 732 -4.59 -1.14 13.43
CA PHE A 732 -3.61 -2.03 14.04
C PHE A 732 -2.18 -1.51 14.03
N ALA A 733 -1.80 -0.81 12.96
CA ALA A 733 -0.42 -0.36 12.75
C ALA A 733 -0.07 0.92 13.53
N SER A 734 -1.07 1.53 14.19
CA SER A 734 -0.95 2.84 14.84
C SER A 734 -1.09 2.81 16.37
N MET A 735 -1.12 1.64 17.01
CA MET A 735 -1.16 1.52 18.48
C MET A 735 0.24 1.24 19.05
N GLU A 736 0.89 2.25 19.62
CA GLU A 736 2.03 2.05 20.51
C GLU A 736 1.53 1.54 21.87
N LEU A 737 1.85 0.30 22.22
CA LEU A 737 1.60 -0.30 23.53
C LEU A 737 2.76 0.06 24.48
N THR A 738 2.50 0.91 25.47
CA THR A 738 3.45 1.19 26.57
C THR A 738 3.13 0.32 27.77
N ILE A 739 4.09 -0.51 28.24
CA ILE A 739 3.95 -1.30 29.47
C ILE A 739 4.08 -0.36 30.70
N PRO A 740 3.23 -0.48 31.74
CA PRO A 740 3.20 0.47 32.87
C PRO A 740 4.45 0.56 33.77
N ASP A 741 5.57 -0.13 33.49
CA ASP A 741 6.76 -0.12 34.35
C ASP A 741 8.07 0.38 33.70
N GLY A 742 8.04 0.78 32.43
CA GLY A 742 9.18 1.43 31.77
C GLY A 742 10.35 0.50 31.40
N THR A 743 10.18 -0.82 31.34
CA THR A 743 11.29 -1.75 31.03
C THR A 743 11.09 -2.64 29.79
N LYS A 744 10.96 -2.03 28.60
CA LYS A 744 11.31 -2.51 27.22
C LYS A 744 10.26 -2.15 26.16
N SER A 745 10.71 -1.71 24.98
CA SER A 745 9.91 -1.56 23.75
C SER A 745 9.96 -2.83 22.91
N ILE A 746 8.81 -3.35 22.46
CA ILE A 746 8.70 -4.50 21.54
C ILE A 746 8.98 -4.02 20.10
N GLN A 747 9.72 -4.79 19.30
CA GLN A 747 10.06 -4.41 17.92
C GLN A 747 9.06 -4.95 16.88
N ASP A 748 8.90 -4.19 15.80
CA ASP A 748 7.97 -4.41 14.67
C ASP A 748 8.19 -5.74 13.91
N SER A 749 9.37 -6.35 14.06
CA SER A 749 9.70 -7.68 13.50
C SER A 749 8.96 -8.82 14.18
N ASP A 750 8.69 -8.71 15.48
CA ASP A 750 8.02 -9.75 16.27
C ASP A 750 6.51 -9.78 15.97
N ILE A 751 5.95 -8.62 15.66
CA ILE A 751 4.58 -8.41 15.15
C ILE A 751 4.37 -9.10 13.80
N LYS A 752 5.36 -8.98 12.90
CA LYS A 752 5.30 -9.51 11.53
C LYS A 752 5.46 -11.03 11.45
N LEU A 753 6.25 -11.63 12.34
CA LEU A 753 6.39 -13.09 12.45
C LEU A 753 5.09 -13.72 13.00
N PHE A 754 4.41 -13.05 13.94
CA PHE A 754 3.16 -13.51 14.54
C PHE A 754 1.93 -13.43 13.62
N ILE A 755 1.81 -12.37 12.80
CA ILE A 755 0.75 -12.25 11.79
C ILE A 755 0.82 -13.37 10.73
N LYS A 756 2.03 -13.84 10.43
CA LYS A 756 2.28 -14.95 9.51
C LYS A 756 1.77 -16.29 10.05
N ASP A 757 1.85 -16.51 11.36
CA ASP A 757 1.48 -17.79 11.99
C ASP A 757 -0.02 -17.87 12.33
N MET A 758 -0.72 -16.74 12.48
CA MET A 758 -2.20 -16.73 12.58
C MET A 758 -2.91 -17.08 11.26
N ALA A 759 -2.18 -17.13 10.14
CA ALA A 759 -2.72 -17.40 8.80
C ALA A 759 -2.72 -18.89 8.41
N THR A 760 -2.33 -19.79 9.31
CA THR A 760 -2.27 -21.24 9.03
C THR A 760 -3.28 -22.03 9.86
N GLU A 761 -4.36 -22.50 9.22
CA GLU A 761 -5.08 -23.73 9.61
C GLU A 761 -4.71 -24.87 8.63
N GLU A 762 -3.88 -25.78 9.13
CA GLU A 762 -3.73 -27.25 8.97
C GLU A 762 -4.27 -28.17 7.87
N ASP A 763 -4.82 -27.72 6.75
CA ASP A 763 -5.10 -28.68 5.64
C ASP A 763 -4.11 -28.59 4.47
N GLY A 764 -3.06 -27.78 4.59
CA GLY A 764 -2.13 -27.57 3.49
C GLY A 764 -2.76 -26.83 2.29
N THR A 765 -3.98 -26.30 2.45
CA THR A 765 -4.57 -25.33 1.52
C THR A 765 -4.45 -23.94 2.13
N SER A 766 -3.48 -23.18 1.64
CA SER A 766 -3.30 -21.77 2.00
C SER A 766 -4.58 -20.97 1.68
N MET A 767 -5.26 -20.43 2.69
CA MET A 767 -6.28 -19.41 2.49
C MET A 767 -5.90 -18.10 3.23
N PRO A 768 -5.97 -16.94 2.57
CA PRO A 768 -5.88 -15.66 3.25
C PRO A 768 -7.21 -15.35 3.95
N GLY A 769 -7.20 -15.06 5.25
CA GLY A 769 -8.20 -14.16 5.88
C GLY A 769 -9.24 -14.72 6.84
N VAL A 770 -8.94 -15.62 7.78
CA VAL A 770 -9.84 -15.86 8.93
C VAL A 770 -9.53 -14.84 10.04
N PHE A 771 -10.44 -13.88 10.29
CA PHE A 771 -10.21 -12.76 11.23
C PHE A 771 -10.86 -12.96 12.62
N SER A 772 -11.86 -13.84 12.75
CA SER A 772 -12.50 -14.16 14.03
C SER A 772 -13.02 -15.60 14.04
N SER A 773 -12.52 -16.42 14.97
CA SER A 773 -13.10 -17.72 15.32
C SER A 773 -13.70 -17.65 16.72
N VAL A 774 -14.86 -18.29 16.91
CA VAL A 774 -15.51 -18.33 18.24
C VAL A 774 -14.59 -18.96 19.29
N ASN A 775 -13.79 -19.96 18.93
CA ASN A 775 -12.91 -20.67 19.85
C ASN A 775 -11.70 -19.84 20.28
N SER A 776 -11.11 -19.08 19.35
CA SER A 776 -10.04 -18.14 19.69
C SER A 776 -10.57 -17.08 20.66
N LEU A 777 -11.76 -16.53 20.40
CA LEU A 777 -12.36 -15.51 21.26
C LEU A 777 -12.75 -16.04 22.64
N TYR A 778 -13.31 -17.24 22.70
CA TYR A 778 -13.62 -17.91 23.96
C TYR A 778 -12.37 -18.25 24.77
N SER A 779 -11.27 -18.62 24.12
CA SER A 779 -10.00 -18.97 24.77
C SER A 779 -9.29 -17.77 25.40
N ILE A 780 -9.41 -16.57 24.81
CA ILE A 780 -8.80 -15.34 25.36
C ILE A 780 -9.77 -14.51 26.23
N MET A 781 -11.03 -14.92 26.36
CA MET A 781 -12.02 -14.27 27.22
C MET A 781 -11.49 -13.96 28.65
N PRO A 782 -10.76 -14.85 29.35
CA PRO A 782 -10.26 -14.52 30.67
C PRO A 782 -9.27 -13.36 30.67
N MET A 783 -8.40 -13.30 29.67
CA MET A 783 -7.52 -12.14 29.51
C MET A 783 -8.34 -10.88 29.24
N LEU A 784 -9.39 -10.95 28.42
CA LEU A 784 -10.27 -9.79 28.11
C LEU A 784 -10.87 -9.26 29.39
N ILE A 785 -11.41 -10.15 30.21
CA ILE A 785 -11.99 -9.81 31.50
C ILE A 785 -10.94 -9.19 32.42
N TYR A 786 -9.75 -9.79 32.50
CA TYR A 786 -8.71 -9.32 33.42
C TYR A 786 -8.14 -7.96 33.03
N THR A 787 -7.90 -7.72 31.75
CA THR A 787 -7.24 -6.51 31.24
C THR A 787 -8.26 -5.41 30.92
N ASN A 788 -9.09 -5.61 29.88
CA ASN A 788 -10.12 -4.66 29.46
C ASN A 788 -11.36 -5.37 28.89
N PRO A 789 -12.44 -5.55 29.68
CA PRO A 789 -13.61 -6.32 29.26
C PRO A 789 -14.45 -5.64 28.15
N MET A 790 -14.28 -4.33 27.92
CA MET A 790 -14.94 -3.64 26.79
C MET A 790 -14.43 -4.15 25.44
N LEU A 791 -13.17 -4.60 25.39
CA LEU A 791 -12.57 -5.19 24.20
C LEU A 791 -13.32 -6.46 23.77
N GLY A 792 -13.85 -7.21 24.75
CA GLY A 792 -14.64 -8.41 24.47
C GLY A 792 -16.02 -8.14 23.87
N ASN A 793 -16.68 -7.05 24.27
CA ASN A 793 -17.95 -6.63 23.68
C ASN A 793 -17.79 -6.33 22.19
N TYR A 794 -16.67 -5.72 21.83
CA TYR A 794 -16.35 -5.58 20.43
C TYR A 794 -16.15 -6.97 19.81
N GLY A 795 -15.23 -7.80 20.34
CA GLY A 795 -15.08 -9.24 20.04
C GLY A 795 -16.33 -9.95 19.49
N LEU A 796 -17.42 -9.86 20.25
CA LEU A 796 -18.69 -10.51 19.97
C LEU A 796 -19.52 -9.86 18.86
N ARG A 797 -19.41 -8.54 18.68
CA ARG A 797 -20.27 -7.76 17.79
C ARG A 797 -20.16 -8.21 16.35
N THR A 798 -18.96 -8.58 15.89
CA THR A 798 -18.74 -9.15 14.55
C THR A 798 -19.65 -10.34 14.25
N ILE A 799 -19.69 -11.34 15.13
CA ILE A 799 -20.43 -12.58 14.92
C ILE A 799 -21.93 -12.34 15.14
N LEU A 800 -22.29 -11.45 16.09
CA LEU A 800 -23.67 -11.04 16.35
C LEU A 800 -24.27 -10.22 15.20
N ASP A 801 -23.52 -9.29 14.60
CA ASP A 801 -23.93 -8.51 13.43
C ASP A 801 -24.10 -9.41 12.21
N TYR A 802 -23.13 -10.30 11.95
CA TYR A 802 -23.22 -11.28 10.88
C TYR A 802 -24.49 -12.14 11.01
N SER A 803 -24.70 -12.70 12.19
CA SER A 803 -25.81 -13.63 12.43
C SER A 803 -27.15 -12.92 12.43
N ARG A 804 -27.20 -11.65 12.86
CA ARG A 804 -28.38 -10.79 12.73
C ARG A 804 -28.69 -10.48 11.28
N PHE A 805 -27.68 -10.11 10.48
CA PHE A 805 -27.85 -9.73 9.08
C PHE A 805 -28.38 -10.89 8.23
N PHE A 806 -27.85 -12.11 8.46
CA PHE A 806 -28.25 -13.31 7.73
C PHE A 806 -29.36 -14.12 8.44
N ASN A 807 -29.91 -13.61 9.53
CA ASN A 807 -30.94 -14.29 10.34
C ASN A 807 -30.58 -15.75 10.68
N GLN A 808 -29.34 -15.98 11.12
CA GLN A 808 -28.80 -17.31 11.37
C GLN A 808 -29.42 -17.94 12.63
N PRO A 809 -29.84 -19.22 12.57
CA PRO A 809 -30.46 -19.89 13.71
C PRO A 809 -29.48 -20.26 14.84
N PHE A 810 -28.17 -20.21 14.56
CA PHE A 810 -27.07 -20.50 15.50
C PHE A 810 -25.86 -19.60 15.15
N ALA A 811 -24.86 -19.54 16.03
CA ALA A 811 -23.67 -18.71 15.80
C ALA A 811 -22.77 -19.30 14.71
N ALA A 812 -22.25 -18.43 13.83
CA ALA A 812 -21.22 -18.80 12.86
C ALA A 812 -19.88 -19.07 13.57
N HIS A 813 -19.27 -20.23 13.31
CA HIS A 813 -18.04 -20.67 13.97
C HIS A 813 -16.81 -19.83 13.56
N ASN A 814 -16.64 -19.62 12.26
CA ASN A 814 -15.58 -18.81 11.66
C ASN A 814 -16.23 -17.70 10.81
N VAL A 815 -15.77 -16.46 11.01
CA VAL A 815 -16.11 -15.32 10.16
C VAL A 815 -14.79 -14.75 9.61
N GLY A 816 -14.60 -14.87 8.30
CA GLY A 816 -13.38 -14.45 7.60
C GLY A 816 -13.68 -13.70 6.30
N LEU A 817 -12.64 -13.09 5.72
CA LEU A 817 -12.67 -12.40 4.44
C LEU A 817 -11.97 -13.26 3.38
N ARG A 818 -12.72 -13.73 2.39
CA ARG A 818 -12.13 -14.24 1.13
C ARG A 818 -12.46 -13.21 0.06
N TYR A 819 -11.45 -12.56 -0.52
CA TYR A 819 -11.66 -11.57 -1.59
C TYR A 819 -12.67 -10.44 -1.26
N GLY A 820 -12.77 -10.03 0.01
CA GLY A 820 -13.70 -8.98 0.44
C GLY A 820 -15.14 -9.45 0.71
N GLU A 821 -15.42 -10.75 0.62
CA GLU A 821 -16.69 -11.34 1.03
C GLU A 821 -16.57 -11.94 2.44
N ALA A 822 -17.61 -11.77 3.28
CA ALA A 822 -17.74 -12.54 4.52
C ALA A 822 -18.07 -14.00 4.17
N VAL A 823 -17.04 -14.83 4.00
CA VAL A 823 -17.21 -16.22 3.59
C VAL A 823 -17.33 -17.11 4.82
N VAL A 824 -18.44 -17.84 4.88
CA VAL A 824 -18.62 -18.96 5.80
C VAL A 824 -17.96 -20.19 5.19
N HIS A 825 -17.05 -20.82 5.95
CA HIS A 825 -16.38 -22.04 5.53
C HIS A 825 -17.41 -23.15 5.20
N PRO A 826 -17.25 -23.92 4.10
CA PRO A 826 -18.19 -24.98 3.69
C PRO A 826 -18.42 -26.07 4.74
N ASN A 827 -17.46 -26.29 5.65
CA ASN A 827 -17.56 -27.31 6.71
C ASN A 827 -18.29 -26.84 7.99
N GLN A 828 -19.04 -25.73 7.98
CA GLN A 828 -19.81 -25.27 9.16
C GLN A 828 -20.93 -26.20 9.65
N HIS A 829 -21.11 -27.37 9.05
CA HIS A 829 -22.04 -28.37 9.58
C HIS A 829 -21.61 -28.95 10.93
N SER A 830 -20.38 -28.71 11.39
CA SER A 830 -19.83 -29.44 12.52
C SER A 830 -19.80 -28.75 13.88
N SER A 831 -20.02 -27.44 14.11
CA SER A 831 -19.73 -26.86 15.46
C SER A 831 -20.80 -25.89 16.00
N ARG A 832 -22.06 -26.14 15.64
CA ARG A 832 -23.18 -25.20 15.83
C ARG A 832 -23.50 -24.96 17.30
N THR A 833 -23.62 -26.01 18.10
CA THR A 833 -23.99 -25.92 19.51
C THR A 833 -22.85 -25.35 20.33
N ASP A 834 -21.61 -25.79 20.11
CA ASP A 834 -20.46 -25.23 20.85
C ASP A 834 -20.24 -23.73 20.56
N SER A 835 -20.34 -23.31 19.30
CA SER A 835 -20.19 -21.90 18.91
C SER A 835 -21.29 -21.04 19.54
N THR A 836 -22.54 -21.47 19.41
CA THR A 836 -23.72 -20.75 19.92
C THR A 836 -23.66 -20.59 21.43
N THR A 837 -23.28 -21.66 22.11
CA THR A 837 -23.09 -21.70 23.55
C THR A 837 -22.00 -20.71 24.00
N SER A 838 -20.84 -20.73 23.33
CA SER A 838 -19.72 -19.83 23.64
C SER A 838 -20.12 -18.36 23.55
N MET A 839 -20.85 -18.00 22.50
CA MET A 839 -21.26 -16.62 22.24
C MET A 839 -22.23 -16.09 23.31
N ILE A 840 -23.20 -16.89 23.75
CA ILE A 840 -24.14 -16.48 24.81
C ILE A 840 -23.40 -16.31 26.15
N ILE A 841 -22.51 -17.24 26.51
CA ILE A 841 -21.69 -17.16 27.73
C ILE A 841 -20.82 -15.90 27.74
N MET A 842 -20.10 -15.63 26.64
CA MET A 842 -19.25 -14.45 26.52
C MET A 842 -20.05 -13.15 26.56
N THR A 843 -21.24 -13.13 25.94
CA THR A 843 -22.13 -11.96 25.96
C THR A 843 -22.51 -11.60 27.40
N TYR A 844 -22.90 -12.60 28.21
CA TYR A 844 -23.18 -12.36 29.61
C TYR A 844 -21.92 -11.99 30.41
N ALA A 845 -20.80 -12.66 30.15
CA ALA A 845 -19.53 -12.37 30.83
C ALA A 845 -19.11 -10.91 30.64
N PHE A 846 -19.02 -10.43 29.41
CA PHE A 846 -18.62 -9.04 29.17
C PHE A 846 -19.68 -8.05 29.66
N MET A 847 -20.97 -8.35 29.56
CA MET A 847 -22.01 -7.52 30.17
C MET A 847 -21.78 -7.37 31.69
N ARG A 848 -21.51 -8.47 32.40
CA ARG A 848 -21.27 -8.50 33.85
C ARG A 848 -20.03 -7.70 34.28
N TYR A 849 -18.93 -7.79 33.52
CA TYR A 849 -17.67 -7.12 33.85
C TYR A 849 -17.56 -5.69 33.30
N THR A 850 -18.40 -5.31 32.35
CA THR A 850 -18.49 -3.93 31.83
C THR A 850 -19.58 -3.09 32.50
N GLY A 851 -20.65 -3.74 32.99
CA GLY A 851 -21.86 -3.06 33.46
C GLY A 851 -22.77 -2.53 32.34
N VAL A 852 -22.43 -2.85 31.08
CA VAL A 852 -23.09 -2.30 29.87
C VAL A 852 -23.94 -3.38 29.19
N ALA A 853 -25.25 -3.18 29.16
CA ALA A 853 -26.21 -4.12 28.54
C ALA A 853 -26.53 -3.83 27.06
N GLU A 854 -25.92 -2.79 26.47
CA GLU A 854 -26.28 -2.27 25.14
C GLU A 854 -26.15 -3.33 24.04
N LEU A 855 -25.04 -4.07 23.98
CA LEU A 855 -24.82 -5.10 22.97
C LEU A 855 -25.89 -6.21 23.05
N ALA A 856 -26.20 -6.65 24.27
CA ALA A 856 -27.24 -7.67 24.50
C ALA A 856 -28.63 -7.14 24.13
N ALA A 857 -28.94 -5.87 24.43
CA ALA A 857 -30.21 -5.23 24.07
C ALA A 857 -30.38 -5.10 22.55
N VAL A 858 -29.34 -4.63 21.84
CA VAL A 858 -29.36 -4.44 20.38
C VAL A 858 -29.48 -5.77 19.63
N HIS A 859 -28.86 -6.84 20.15
CA HIS A 859 -28.85 -8.17 19.53
C HIS A 859 -29.80 -9.16 20.19
N TYR A 860 -30.72 -8.70 21.03
CA TYR A 860 -31.59 -9.57 21.84
C TYR A 860 -32.30 -10.65 21.01
N ASN A 861 -32.88 -10.28 19.87
CA ASN A 861 -33.58 -11.24 19.01
C ASN A 861 -32.65 -12.33 18.45
N THR A 862 -31.39 -11.99 18.15
CA THR A 862 -30.39 -12.96 17.68
C THR A 862 -30.03 -13.92 18.82
N LEU A 863 -29.76 -13.39 20.01
CA LEU A 863 -29.47 -14.17 21.21
C LEU A 863 -30.66 -15.06 21.62
N LYS A 864 -31.89 -14.56 21.45
CA LYS A 864 -33.12 -15.31 21.69
C LYS A 864 -33.27 -16.47 20.70
N THR A 865 -33.05 -16.24 19.40
CA THR A 865 -33.05 -17.30 18.39
C THR A 865 -32.04 -18.39 18.73
N TRP A 866 -30.84 -17.99 19.14
CA TRP A 866 -29.79 -18.91 19.57
C TRP A 866 -30.15 -19.69 20.85
N ALA A 867 -30.72 -19.01 21.84
CA ALA A 867 -31.19 -19.67 23.05
C ALA A 867 -32.36 -20.64 22.75
N ASP A 868 -33.26 -20.28 21.84
CA ASP A 868 -34.32 -21.16 21.35
C ASP A 868 -33.74 -22.41 20.66
N TYR A 869 -32.70 -22.25 19.82
CA TYR A 869 -31.95 -23.38 19.27
C TYR A 869 -31.34 -24.27 20.38
N LEU A 870 -30.76 -23.67 21.43
CA LEU A 870 -30.15 -24.41 22.54
C LEU A 870 -31.17 -25.13 23.43
N VAL A 871 -32.43 -24.68 23.51
CA VAL A 871 -33.48 -25.43 24.25
C VAL A 871 -33.62 -26.84 23.70
N ASP A 872 -33.52 -27.00 22.38
CA ASP A 872 -33.67 -28.29 21.71
C ASP A 872 -32.33 -29.02 21.54
N ASN A 873 -31.22 -28.30 21.43
CA ASN A 873 -29.92 -28.86 21.02
C ASN A 873 -28.83 -28.82 22.10
N ALA A 874 -28.97 -28.08 23.20
CA ALA A 874 -27.90 -28.01 24.21
C ALA A 874 -27.57 -29.39 24.77
N LEU A 875 -28.59 -30.11 25.25
CA LEU A 875 -28.40 -31.43 25.84
C LEU A 875 -28.22 -32.51 24.77
N PHE A 876 -29.06 -32.53 23.73
CA PHE A 876 -29.08 -33.56 22.69
C PHE A 876 -28.69 -33.03 21.30
N HIS A 877 -27.46 -32.54 21.14
CA HIS A 877 -26.96 -32.08 19.84
C HIS A 877 -26.55 -33.25 18.95
N GLY A 878 -26.71 -33.05 17.63
CA GLY A 878 -26.24 -33.97 16.60
C GLY A 878 -24.71 -34.05 16.51
N LEU A 879 -24.21 -34.68 15.45
CA LEU A 879 -22.77 -34.84 15.23
C LEU A 879 -22.08 -33.47 15.13
N GLU A 880 -21.24 -33.17 16.12
CA GLU A 880 -20.43 -31.96 16.17
C GLU A 880 -18.93 -32.27 16.32
N VAL A 881 -18.10 -31.45 15.71
CA VAL A 881 -16.66 -31.30 15.90
C VAL A 881 -16.47 -30.10 16.81
N THR A 882 -15.59 -30.23 17.81
CA THR A 882 -15.14 -29.06 18.57
C THR A 882 -13.90 -28.47 17.89
N GLY A 883 -13.65 -27.17 18.07
CA GLY A 883 -12.50 -26.48 17.43
C GLY A 883 -11.11 -26.99 17.83
N ASP A 884 -11.05 -27.98 18.71
CA ASP A 884 -9.83 -28.58 19.22
C ASP A 884 -9.48 -29.82 18.40
N TRP A 885 -9.47 -29.70 17.07
CA TRP A 885 -9.39 -30.83 16.13
C TRP A 885 -8.19 -31.76 16.38
N PHE A 886 -7.12 -31.26 17.00
CA PHE A 886 -5.94 -32.02 17.39
C PHE A 886 -6.08 -32.93 18.61
N VAL A 887 -7.04 -32.66 19.49
CA VAL A 887 -7.02 -33.25 20.84
C VAL A 887 -8.41 -33.61 21.35
N GLY A 888 -9.41 -32.81 21.00
CA GLY A 888 -10.76 -32.85 21.54
C GLY A 888 -11.69 -33.85 20.89
N ASP A 889 -11.27 -34.53 19.82
CA ASP A 889 -11.82 -35.81 19.37
C ASP A 889 -10.89 -36.42 18.32
N ALA A 890 -9.95 -37.28 18.73
CA ALA A 890 -9.38 -38.30 17.84
C ALA A 890 -10.45 -39.30 17.33
N ALA A 891 -11.74 -39.00 17.54
CA ALA A 891 -12.92 -39.78 17.19
C ALA A 891 -13.75 -39.18 16.03
N GLY A 892 -13.42 -37.99 15.52
CA GLY A 892 -14.24 -37.30 14.52
C GLY A 892 -15.53 -36.70 15.11
N PRO A 893 -16.48 -36.25 14.28
CA PRO A 893 -17.74 -35.66 14.73
C PRO A 893 -18.48 -36.57 15.73
N SER A 894 -18.86 -36.02 16.88
CA SER A 894 -19.51 -36.71 17.99
C SER A 894 -20.82 -36.04 18.37
N ALA A 895 -21.87 -36.82 18.59
CA ALA A 895 -23.11 -36.32 19.19
C ALA A 895 -23.00 -36.33 20.72
N ASN A 896 -23.75 -35.45 21.39
CA ASN A 896 -23.89 -35.44 22.85
C ASN A 896 -22.56 -35.33 23.62
N MET A 897 -21.64 -34.49 23.14
CA MET A 897 -20.35 -34.27 23.77
C MET A 897 -20.50 -33.69 25.18
N THR A 898 -19.79 -34.28 26.14
CA THR A 898 -19.90 -33.95 27.57
C THR A 898 -19.71 -32.46 27.89
N ASN A 899 -18.67 -31.84 27.34
CA ASN A 899 -18.38 -30.43 27.57
C ASN A 899 -19.37 -29.51 26.85
N VAL A 900 -19.74 -29.81 25.60
CA VAL A 900 -20.69 -28.99 24.81
C VAL A 900 -22.05 -28.98 25.48
N ALA A 901 -22.53 -30.15 25.95
CA ALA A 901 -23.81 -30.25 26.65
C ALA A 901 -23.84 -29.44 27.96
N LEU A 902 -22.83 -29.62 28.82
CA LEU A 902 -22.75 -28.86 30.08
C LEU A 902 -22.65 -27.35 29.82
N LYS A 903 -21.82 -26.95 28.86
CA LYS A 903 -21.63 -25.56 28.45
C LYS A 903 -22.94 -24.97 27.92
N GLY A 904 -23.70 -25.72 27.11
CA GLY A 904 -25.00 -25.30 26.56
C GLY A 904 -26.04 -24.99 27.65
N LEU A 905 -26.07 -25.80 28.71
CA LEU A 905 -26.93 -25.57 29.86
C LEU A 905 -26.52 -24.31 30.66
N ILE A 906 -25.20 -24.07 30.79
CA ILE A 906 -24.66 -22.84 31.39
C ILE A 906 -25.03 -21.61 30.52
N ALA A 907 -25.02 -21.74 29.19
CA ALA A 907 -25.46 -20.68 28.28
C ALA A 907 -26.96 -20.34 28.43
N LEU A 908 -27.83 -21.34 28.58
CA LEU A 908 -29.25 -21.11 28.86
C LEU A 908 -29.44 -20.37 30.20
N GLN A 909 -28.68 -20.72 31.23
CA GLN A 909 -28.68 -19.99 32.50
C GLN A 909 -28.14 -18.55 32.33
N SER A 910 -27.11 -18.37 31.49
CA SER A 910 -26.58 -17.04 31.16
C SER A 910 -27.63 -16.17 30.43
N MET A 911 -28.47 -16.77 29.58
CA MET A 911 -29.57 -16.08 28.92
C MET A 911 -30.64 -15.59 29.91
N VAL A 912 -30.93 -16.38 30.96
CA VAL A 912 -31.83 -15.97 32.05
C VAL A 912 -31.31 -14.71 32.74
N GLU A 913 -30.01 -14.62 32.98
CA GLU A 913 -29.38 -13.44 33.58
C GLU A 913 -29.37 -12.23 32.61
N ILE A 914 -29.13 -12.46 31.31
CA ILE A 914 -29.25 -11.42 30.28
C ILE A 914 -30.68 -10.84 30.28
N GLN A 915 -31.71 -11.69 30.24
CA GLN A 915 -33.11 -11.26 30.25
C GLN A 915 -33.52 -10.54 31.53
N SER A 916 -32.97 -10.97 32.68
CA SER A 916 -33.22 -10.32 33.97
C SER A 916 -32.56 -8.94 34.06
N SER A 917 -31.54 -8.68 33.23
CA SER A 917 -30.81 -7.41 33.17
C SER A 917 -31.35 -6.42 32.13
N LEU A 918 -32.35 -6.80 31.31
CA LEU A 918 -32.97 -5.97 30.28
C LEU A 918 -34.40 -5.57 30.67
N ILE A 919 -34.78 -4.33 30.36
CA ILE A 919 -36.14 -3.82 30.66
C ILE A 919 -37.16 -4.61 29.82
N ASP A 920 -38.26 -5.04 30.45
CA ASP A 920 -39.40 -5.77 29.88
C ASP A 920 -39.15 -7.20 29.35
N LYS A 921 -37.99 -7.80 29.63
CA LYS A 921 -37.63 -9.14 29.13
C LYS A 921 -37.62 -10.27 30.15
N SER A 922 -37.74 -9.95 31.45
CA SER A 922 -37.72 -10.94 32.53
C SER A 922 -38.88 -11.95 32.48
N SER A 923 -40.01 -11.61 31.85
CA SER A 923 -41.15 -12.51 31.67
C SER A 923 -40.88 -13.65 30.69
N GLU A 924 -39.85 -13.54 29.84
CA GLU A 924 -39.42 -14.57 28.89
C GLU A 924 -38.44 -15.59 29.52
N SER A 925 -37.87 -15.29 30.69
CA SER A 925 -36.87 -16.12 31.41
C SER A 925 -37.31 -17.53 31.82
N PRO A 926 -38.57 -17.80 32.24
CA PRO A 926 -38.97 -19.12 32.73
C PRO A 926 -38.72 -20.27 31.74
N LYS A 927 -38.81 -20.01 30.42
CA LYS A 927 -38.55 -21.01 29.38
C LYS A 927 -37.12 -21.55 29.47
N TYR A 928 -36.13 -20.66 29.47
CA TYR A 928 -34.71 -21.03 29.48
C TYR A 928 -34.26 -21.56 30.84
N LEU A 929 -34.80 -21.01 31.94
CA LEU A 929 -34.54 -21.52 33.29
C LEU A 929 -35.02 -22.96 33.47
N ASN A 930 -36.22 -23.29 32.98
CA ASN A 930 -36.75 -24.65 33.02
C ASN A 930 -35.93 -25.62 32.16
N ALA A 931 -35.54 -25.20 30.95
CA ALA A 931 -34.69 -25.99 30.07
C ALA A 931 -33.30 -26.26 30.68
N ALA A 932 -32.66 -25.22 31.27
CA ALA A 932 -31.38 -25.35 31.95
C ALA A 932 -31.46 -26.32 33.15
N ASN A 933 -32.41 -26.11 34.06
CA ASN A 933 -32.56 -26.94 35.26
C ASN A 933 -32.90 -28.40 34.95
N SER A 934 -33.87 -28.63 34.06
CA SER A 934 -34.23 -29.98 33.62
C SER A 934 -33.04 -30.64 32.92
N GLY A 935 -32.38 -29.91 32.03
CA GLY A 935 -31.24 -30.42 31.27
C GLY A 935 -30.05 -30.76 32.15
N LEU A 936 -29.74 -29.96 33.18
CA LEU A 936 -28.66 -30.24 34.13
C LEU A 936 -28.96 -31.47 34.97
N LYS A 937 -30.21 -31.64 35.41
CA LYS A 937 -30.62 -32.86 36.14
C LYS A 937 -30.42 -34.10 35.27
N GLN A 938 -30.82 -34.05 34.00
CA GLN A 938 -30.61 -35.13 33.06
C GLN A 938 -29.13 -35.36 32.75
N TRP A 939 -28.36 -34.29 32.52
CA TRP A 939 -26.92 -34.38 32.28
C TRP A 939 -26.20 -35.04 33.45
N ILE A 940 -26.52 -34.68 34.70
CA ILE A 940 -25.94 -35.32 35.90
C ILE A 940 -26.34 -36.80 35.98
N GLN A 941 -27.63 -37.12 35.74
CA GLN A 941 -28.12 -38.50 35.77
C GLN A 941 -27.43 -39.39 34.72
N HIS A 942 -27.18 -38.85 33.53
CA HIS A 942 -26.58 -39.57 32.41
C HIS A 942 -25.04 -39.50 32.39
N SER A 943 -24.42 -38.66 33.22
CA SER A 943 -22.96 -38.51 33.27
C SER A 943 -22.29 -39.20 34.46
N ASP A 944 -23.06 -39.82 35.36
CA ASP A 944 -22.54 -40.40 36.59
C ASP A 944 -21.93 -41.79 36.39
N TYR A 945 -20.59 -41.84 36.33
CA TYR A 945 -19.79 -43.07 36.27
C TYR A 945 -18.80 -43.14 37.45
N GLY A 946 -19.25 -42.81 38.68
CA GLY A 946 -18.42 -42.86 39.88
C GLY A 946 -17.54 -41.62 40.05
N THR A 947 -16.21 -41.74 39.96
CA THR A 947 -15.30 -40.57 39.93
C THR A 947 -15.24 -39.89 38.56
N LYS A 948 -15.83 -40.51 37.54
CA LYS A 948 -15.81 -40.05 36.15
C LYS A 948 -17.13 -39.34 35.80
N VAL A 949 -17.02 -38.25 35.03
CA VAL A 949 -18.18 -37.48 34.57
C VAL A 949 -18.19 -37.45 33.04
N ALA A 950 -19.11 -38.19 32.42
CA ALA A 950 -19.14 -38.38 30.97
C ALA A 950 -20.56 -38.55 30.42
N TYR A 951 -21.05 -37.62 29.61
CA TYR A 951 -22.43 -37.64 29.08
C TYR A 951 -22.54 -38.40 27.74
N GLN A 952 -21.48 -38.42 26.92
CA GLN A 952 -21.42 -39.24 25.71
C GLN A 952 -21.30 -40.73 26.10
N SER A 953 -22.15 -41.60 25.52
CA SER A 953 -22.18 -43.03 25.83
C SER A 953 -20.88 -43.72 25.38
N ASN A 954 -19.92 -43.87 26.31
CA ASN A 954 -18.85 -44.88 26.35
C ASN A 954 -17.89 -44.74 27.58
N ALA A 955 -18.35 -44.17 28.71
CA ALA A 955 -17.56 -44.06 29.95
C ALA A 955 -16.15 -43.42 29.79
N LYS A 956 -15.98 -42.55 28.79
CA LYS A 956 -14.73 -41.87 28.48
C LYS A 956 -14.49 -40.71 29.45
N ASN A 957 -13.28 -40.59 29.98
CA ASN A 957 -12.90 -39.45 30.81
C ASN A 957 -12.88 -38.17 29.98
N TYR A 958 -13.41 -37.07 30.51
CA TYR A 958 -13.27 -35.75 29.91
C TYR A 958 -12.75 -34.75 30.94
N LEU A 959 -11.83 -33.88 30.52
CA LEU A 959 -11.48 -32.69 31.27
C LEU A 959 -12.64 -31.68 31.17
N LEU A 960 -13.38 -31.47 32.26
CA LEU A 960 -14.55 -30.59 32.29
C LEU A 960 -14.15 -29.10 32.32
N ARG A 961 -13.81 -28.56 31.15
CA ARG A 961 -13.46 -27.15 30.95
C ARG A 961 -14.66 -26.20 31.04
N ALA A 962 -15.88 -26.70 30.79
CA ALA A 962 -17.11 -25.91 30.87
C ALA A 962 -17.40 -25.38 32.30
N LEU A 963 -16.89 -26.05 33.34
CA LEU A 963 -17.05 -25.62 34.74
C LEU A 963 -16.47 -24.22 35.01
N TYR A 964 -15.51 -23.78 34.20
CA TYR A 964 -14.95 -22.44 34.33
C TYR A 964 -16.00 -21.34 34.13
N ALA A 965 -16.89 -21.49 33.15
CA ALA A 965 -17.92 -20.49 32.86
C ALA A 965 -18.89 -20.34 34.04
N ASP A 966 -19.29 -21.43 34.68
CA ASP A 966 -20.18 -21.40 35.85
C ASP A 966 -19.56 -20.61 37.03
N LYS A 967 -18.26 -20.82 37.31
CA LYS A 967 -17.53 -20.06 38.34
C LYS A 967 -17.30 -18.61 37.95
N LEU A 968 -16.86 -18.35 36.72
CA LEU A 968 -16.58 -17.01 36.21
C LEU A 968 -17.84 -16.13 36.25
N LEU A 969 -18.97 -16.68 35.83
CA LEU A 969 -20.25 -15.98 35.78
C LEU A 969 -20.98 -15.96 37.14
N GLY A 970 -20.43 -16.65 38.16
CA GLY A 970 -21.01 -16.69 39.50
C GLY A 970 -22.43 -17.26 39.54
N LEU A 971 -22.78 -18.12 38.57
CA LEU A 971 -24.12 -18.68 38.43
C LEU A 971 -24.42 -19.69 39.54
N ASN A 972 -23.39 -20.38 40.04
CA ASN A 972 -23.52 -21.49 41.00
C ASN A 972 -24.55 -22.53 40.55
N PHE A 973 -24.65 -22.74 39.24
CA PHE A 973 -25.63 -23.58 38.60
C PHE A 973 -25.22 -25.04 38.67
N VAL A 974 -23.93 -25.33 38.50
CA VAL A 974 -23.41 -26.69 38.60
C VAL A 974 -23.17 -27.07 40.07
N PRO A 975 -23.71 -28.20 40.57
CA PRO A 975 -23.56 -28.56 41.98
C PRO A 975 -22.11 -28.93 42.34
N GLU A 976 -21.72 -28.60 43.57
CA GLU A 976 -20.35 -28.85 44.08
C GLU A 976 -19.92 -30.33 43.98
N SER A 977 -20.87 -31.28 43.99
CA SER A 977 -20.58 -32.71 43.79
C SER A 977 -19.89 -33.00 42.45
N VAL A 978 -20.21 -32.25 41.38
CA VAL A 978 -19.54 -32.38 40.08
C VAL A 978 -18.10 -31.84 40.15
N TYR A 979 -17.89 -30.71 40.82
CA TYR A 979 -16.56 -30.16 41.05
C TYR A 979 -15.68 -31.11 41.88
N GLN A 980 -16.22 -31.73 42.94
CA GLN A 980 -15.49 -32.71 43.74
C GLN A 980 -15.05 -33.93 42.94
N ARG A 981 -15.93 -34.47 42.08
CA ARG A 981 -15.59 -35.56 41.17
C ARG A 981 -14.49 -35.16 40.19
N GLN A 982 -14.61 -33.99 39.57
CA GLN A 982 -13.57 -33.50 38.66
C GLN A 982 -12.23 -33.26 39.38
N ARG A 983 -12.21 -32.82 40.65
CA ARG A 983 -10.96 -32.73 41.45
C ARG A 983 -10.32 -34.10 41.66
N ALA A 984 -11.11 -35.11 42.00
CA ALA A 984 -10.62 -36.47 42.19
C ALA A 984 -10.06 -37.04 40.88
N GLN A 985 -10.77 -36.84 39.75
CA GLN A 985 -10.30 -37.27 38.43
C GLN A 985 -9.05 -36.51 37.99
N PHE A 986 -9.01 -35.19 38.12
CA PHE A 986 -7.85 -34.36 37.76
C PHE A 986 -6.59 -34.79 38.51
N ALA A 987 -6.72 -35.10 39.81
CA ALA A 987 -5.61 -35.59 40.62
C ALA A 987 -5.14 -37.00 40.21
N SER A 988 -6.08 -37.89 39.85
CA SER A 988 -5.78 -39.24 39.35
C SER A 988 -5.07 -39.24 37.99
N ASP A 989 -5.49 -38.34 37.10
CA ASP A 989 -5.09 -38.36 35.69
C ASP A 989 -3.89 -37.43 35.40
N LEU A 990 -3.38 -36.72 36.41
CA LEU A 990 -2.26 -35.79 36.29
C LEU A 990 -0.98 -36.51 35.85
N LYS A 991 -0.49 -36.15 34.68
CA LYS A 991 0.80 -36.57 34.11
C LYS A 991 1.88 -35.53 34.37
N GLN A 992 3.09 -35.77 33.87
CA GLN A 992 4.26 -34.91 34.07
C GLN A 992 4.05 -33.46 33.60
N TYR A 993 3.28 -33.27 32.52
CA TYR A 993 3.10 -31.97 31.84
C TYR A 993 1.64 -31.46 31.86
N GLY A 994 0.68 -32.27 32.31
CA GLY A 994 -0.73 -31.85 32.45
C GLY A 994 -1.69 -33.04 32.62
N VAL A 995 -2.99 -32.79 32.52
CA VAL A 995 -4.03 -33.84 32.45
C VAL A 995 -4.51 -33.96 31.00
N PRO A 996 -4.53 -35.16 30.39
CA PRO A 996 -5.11 -35.35 29.05
C PRO A 996 -6.56 -34.85 28.95
N LEU A 997 -6.99 -34.34 27.79
CA LEU A 997 -8.39 -33.90 27.63
C LEU A 997 -9.37 -35.07 27.71
N THR A 998 -8.93 -36.25 27.25
CA THR A 998 -9.69 -37.50 27.28
C THR A 998 -8.77 -38.67 27.63
N ASP A 999 -9.34 -39.85 27.88
CA ASP A 999 -8.58 -41.11 28.05
C ASP A 999 -8.16 -41.76 26.72
N GLN A 1000 -8.47 -41.16 25.56
CA GLN A 1000 -8.17 -41.74 24.25
C GLN A 1000 -6.75 -41.43 23.75
N ASN A 1001 -6.15 -40.36 24.23
CA ASN A 1001 -4.80 -39.94 23.90
C ASN A 1001 -4.21 -39.16 25.08
N ASN A 1002 -2.90 -38.89 25.05
CA ASN A 1002 -2.25 -38.09 26.09
C ASN A 1002 -2.31 -36.58 25.80
N PHE A 1003 -2.93 -36.14 24.71
CA PHE A 1003 -2.88 -34.74 24.33
C PHE A 1003 -3.73 -33.88 25.27
N THR A 1004 -3.23 -32.68 25.51
CA THR A 1004 -3.91 -31.64 26.27
C THR A 1004 -3.67 -30.27 25.64
N THR A 1005 -4.42 -29.27 26.10
CA THR A 1005 -4.15 -27.87 25.74
C THR A 1005 -3.93 -27.03 26.98
N ILE A 1006 -3.02 -26.07 26.89
CA ILE A 1006 -2.67 -25.18 28.00
C ILE A 1006 -3.92 -24.43 28.52
N THR A 1007 -4.76 -23.93 27.62
CA THR A 1007 -6.00 -23.21 27.91
C THR A 1007 -6.96 -24.03 28.75
N HIS A 1008 -7.20 -25.29 28.36
CA HIS A 1008 -8.14 -26.15 29.04
C HIS A 1008 -7.62 -26.60 30.40
N GLN A 1009 -6.30 -26.81 30.53
CA GLN A 1009 -5.68 -27.02 31.83
C GLN A 1009 -6.01 -25.84 32.77
N TYR A 1010 -5.77 -24.61 32.33
CA TYR A 1010 -6.04 -23.44 33.15
C TYR A 1010 -7.53 -23.25 33.47
N PHE A 1011 -8.43 -23.44 32.50
CA PHE A 1011 -9.90 -23.36 32.72
C PHE A 1011 -10.33 -24.30 33.83
N THR A 1012 -9.92 -25.57 33.74
CA THR A 1012 -10.29 -26.56 34.74
C THR A 1012 -9.59 -26.29 36.08
N ILE A 1013 -8.28 -26.02 36.12
CA ILE A 1013 -7.57 -25.71 37.37
C ILE A 1013 -8.22 -24.54 38.10
N ALA A 1014 -8.56 -23.46 37.39
CA ALA A 1014 -9.18 -22.29 37.99
C ALA A 1014 -10.58 -22.60 38.54
N ALA A 1015 -11.41 -23.33 37.78
CA ALA A 1015 -12.74 -23.74 38.23
C ALA A 1015 -12.68 -24.61 39.49
N LEU A 1016 -11.71 -25.52 39.56
CA LEU A 1016 -11.55 -26.45 40.68
C LEU A 1016 -10.95 -25.78 41.93
N THR A 1017 -10.17 -24.71 41.75
CA THR A 1017 -9.46 -24.02 42.85
C THR A 1017 -10.17 -22.76 43.35
N ALA A 1018 -11.17 -22.24 42.64
CA ALA A 1018 -11.90 -21.00 42.98
C ALA A 1018 -12.35 -20.92 44.45
N ASN A 1019 -12.80 -22.05 45.03
CA ASN A 1019 -13.30 -22.15 46.41
C ASN A 1019 -12.46 -23.08 47.30
N ASN A 1020 -11.32 -23.58 46.82
CA ASN A 1020 -10.47 -24.53 47.54
C ASN A 1020 -9.00 -24.39 47.10
N SER A 1021 -8.27 -23.50 47.78
CA SER A 1021 -6.89 -23.12 47.44
C SER A 1021 -5.83 -24.13 47.87
N SER A 1022 -6.16 -25.09 48.74
CA SER A 1022 -5.17 -25.95 49.41
C SER A 1022 -4.78 -27.21 48.63
N PHE A 1023 -5.52 -27.59 47.57
CA PHE A 1023 -5.37 -28.93 46.99
C PHE A 1023 -4.58 -29.02 45.66
N LEU A 1024 -4.48 -27.95 44.86
CA LEU A 1024 -3.99 -28.07 43.47
C LEU A 1024 -2.88 -27.09 43.05
N SER A 1025 -2.49 -26.15 43.93
CA SER A 1025 -1.59 -25.05 43.56
C SER A 1025 -0.14 -25.49 43.25
N ASN A 1026 0.32 -26.63 43.76
CA ASN A 1026 1.72 -27.05 43.60
C ASN A 1026 1.98 -28.16 42.58
N SER A 1027 1.00 -29.01 42.26
CA SER A 1027 1.20 -30.15 41.35
C SER A 1027 0.73 -29.83 39.93
N ALA A 1028 -0.45 -29.23 39.79
CA ALA A 1028 -1.03 -28.89 38.49
C ALA A 1028 -0.27 -27.75 37.80
N PHE A 1029 -0.01 -26.65 38.52
CA PHE A 1029 0.83 -25.56 38.00
C PHE A 1029 2.28 -25.98 37.80
N ARG A 1030 2.79 -26.96 38.56
CA ARG A 1030 4.13 -27.52 38.34
C ARG A 1030 4.18 -28.35 37.06
N ALA A 1031 3.13 -29.10 36.73
CA ALA A 1031 3.04 -29.81 35.46
C ALA A 1031 3.06 -28.84 34.27
N ILE A 1032 2.28 -27.75 34.34
CA ILE A 1032 2.31 -26.69 33.31
C ILE A 1032 3.69 -26.00 33.27
N LYS A 1033 4.29 -25.71 34.44
CA LYS A 1033 5.65 -25.14 34.53
C LYS A 1033 6.69 -26.05 33.88
N ASN A 1034 6.61 -27.37 34.11
CA ASN A 1034 7.50 -28.35 33.49
C ASN A 1034 7.38 -28.29 31.97
N TYR A 1035 6.17 -28.12 31.44
CA TYR A 1035 5.94 -28.03 29.99
C TYR A 1035 6.56 -26.76 29.41
N THR A 1036 6.29 -25.60 30.02
CA THR A 1036 6.93 -24.35 29.60
C THR A 1036 8.45 -24.41 29.72
N GLY A 1037 8.99 -25.14 30.71
CA GLY A 1037 10.42 -25.34 30.90
C GLY A 1037 11.06 -26.28 29.87
N SER A 1038 10.34 -27.30 29.38
CA SER A 1038 10.87 -28.22 28.37
C SER A 1038 11.08 -27.57 26.99
N LEU A 1039 10.46 -26.42 26.75
CA LEU A 1039 10.59 -25.67 25.49
C LEU A 1039 11.82 -24.75 25.45
N ILE A 1040 12.45 -24.46 26.59
CA ILE A 1040 13.59 -23.50 26.70
C ILE A 1040 14.87 -24.03 26.00
N ASN A 1041 14.94 -25.34 25.71
CA ASN A 1041 16.12 -25.98 25.11
C ASN A 1041 15.98 -26.29 23.60
N ALA A 1042 14.88 -25.90 22.96
CA ALA A 1042 14.69 -26.02 21.51
C ALA A 1042 14.75 -24.60 20.89
N ASP A 1043 15.57 -24.41 19.86
CA ASP A 1043 15.82 -23.12 19.19
C ASP A 1043 14.52 -22.29 18.98
N LEU A 1044 14.47 -21.08 19.56
CA LEU A 1044 13.52 -19.96 19.31
C LEU A 1044 12.12 -20.34 18.76
N ALA A 1045 11.44 -21.33 19.34
CA ALA A 1045 10.09 -21.75 18.93
C ALA A 1045 9.02 -21.11 19.83
N ALA A 1046 7.96 -20.57 19.22
CA ALA A 1046 6.80 -20.03 19.94
C ALA A 1046 6.09 -21.11 20.78
N LEU A 1047 5.49 -20.72 21.91
CA LEU A 1047 4.78 -21.64 22.81
C LEU A 1047 3.67 -22.38 22.05
N ALA A 1048 3.71 -23.71 22.08
CA ALA A 1048 2.65 -24.54 21.55
C ALA A 1048 1.46 -24.61 22.51
N ASP A 1049 0.25 -24.41 22.01
CA ASP A 1049 -0.96 -24.46 22.85
C ASP A 1049 -1.38 -25.91 23.16
N THR A 1050 -0.98 -26.84 22.29
CA THR A 1050 -1.36 -28.25 22.31
C THR A 1050 -0.14 -29.15 22.41
N TYR A 1051 -0.15 -30.07 23.38
CA TYR A 1051 0.99 -30.92 23.68
C TYR A 1051 0.58 -32.24 24.34
N ASP A 1052 1.45 -33.24 24.26
CA ASP A 1052 1.29 -34.50 24.96
C ASP A 1052 1.58 -34.32 26.46
N ALA A 1053 0.58 -34.56 27.30
CA ALA A 1053 0.65 -34.36 28.74
C ALA A 1053 1.64 -35.30 29.45
N ALA A 1054 2.02 -36.42 28.84
CA ALA A 1054 2.99 -37.37 29.38
C ALA A 1054 4.43 -37.03 28.97
N THR A 1055 4.65 -36.61 27.72
CA THR A 1055 6.00 -36.41 27.16
C THR A 1055 6.42 -34.95 27.00
N GLY A 1056 5.47 -34.02 26.98
CA GLY A 1056 5.71 -32.59 26.72
C GLY A 1056 5.96 -32.28 25.25
N ALA A 1057 5.82 -33.28 24.36
CA ALA A 1057 5.97 -33.08 22.93
C ALA A 1057 4.85 -32.19 22.38
N ALA A 1058 5.20 -31.11 21.70
CA ALA A 1058 4.25 -30.26 21.00
C ALA A 1058 3.60 -31.03 19.84
N ALA A 1059 2.30 -30.83 19.64
CA ALA A 1059 1.65 -31.28 18.40
C ALA A 1059 2.17 -30.47 17.20
N ALA A 1060 2.29 -31.10 16.04
CA ALA A 1060 2.66 -30.38 14.82
C ALA A 1060 1.59 -29.32 14.49
N GLY A 1061 2.00 -28.08 14.20
CA GLY A 1061 1.09 -26.97 13.85
C GLY A 1061 0.51 -26.19 15.04
N SER A 1062 0.79 -26.59 16.29
CA SER A 1062 0.20 -25.96 17.48
C SER A 1062 0.95 -24.75 18.05
N ALA A 1063 2.03 -24.29 17.39
CA ALA A 1063 2.85 -23.16 17.83
C ALA A 1063 2.23 -21.80 17.48
N ALA A 1064 2.50 -20.76 18.30
CA ALA A 1064 2.10 -19.36 18.06
C ALA A 1064 0.58 -19.10 17.97
N ARG A 1065 -0.26 -19.95 18.59
CA ARG A 1065 -1.73 -19.78 18.60
C ARG A 1065 -2.21 -18.92 19.77
N GLY A 1066 -3.18 -18.03 19.52
CA GLY A 1066 -3.77 -17.14 20.53
C GLY A 1066 -4.48 -17.84 21.71
N SER A 1067 -4.69 -19.16 21.64
CA SER A 1067 -5.30 -19.98 22.69
C SER A 1067 -4.60 -19.86 24.05
N VAL A 1068 -3.32 -19.47 24.09
CA VAL A 1068 -2.51 -19.30 25.33
C VAL A 1068 -3.14 -18.33 26.35
N GLY A 1069 -4.11 -17.49 25.95
CA GLY A 1069 -4.88 -16.59 26.81
C GLY A 1069 -5.59 -17.21 28.00
N GLY A 1070 -5.77 -18.52 27.98
CA GLY A 1070 -6.24 -19.27 29.15
C GLY A 1070 -5.34 -19.13 30.38
N SER A 1071 -4.07 -18.72 30.26
CA SER A 1071 -3.20 -18.48 31.42
C SER A 1071 -3.76 -17.42 32.41
N PHE A 1072 -4.60 -16.49 31.93
CA PHE A 1072 -5.24 -15.45 32.74
C PHE A 1072 -6.47 -15.90 33.52
N THR A 1073 -6.89 -17.15 33.36
CA THR A 1073 -8.14 -17.70 33.95
C THR A 1073 -8.26 -17.49 35.46
N VAL A 1074 -7.18 -17.70 36.21
CA VAL A 1074 -7.15 -17.48 37.66
C VAL A 1074 -7.21 -16.00 38.02
N LEU A 1075 -6.57 -15.14 37.22
CA LEU A 1075 -6.57 -13.69 37.41
C LEU A 1075 -7.96 -13.10 37.15
N ALA A 1076 -8.64 -13.57 36.09
CA ALA A 1076 -10.00 -13.18 35.76
C ALA A 1076 -11.00 -13.50 36.88
N LEU A 1077 -10.89 -14.70 37.50
CA LEU A 1077 -11.73 -15.05 38.66
C LEU A 1077 -11.46 -14.15 39.87
N LYS A 1078 -10.20 -13.75 40.08
CA LYS A 1078 -9.78 -12.93 41.23
C LYS A 1078 -10.02 -11.44 41.05
N LYS A 1079 -10.28 -10.96 39.83
CA LYS A 1079 -10.44 -9.52 39.53
C LYS A 1079 -11.52 -8.85 40.38
N GLY A 1080 -12.55 -9.58 40.83
CA GLY A 1080 -13.49 -9.16 41.89
C GLY A 1080 -14.44 -8.00 41.53
N GLU A 1081 -14.14 -7.19 40.53
CA GLU A 1081 -14.95 -6.06 40.07
C GLU A 1081 -16.11 -6.53 39.16
N VAL A 1082 -17.22 -6.93 39.75
CA VAL A 1082 -18.51 -7.03 39.05
C VAL A 1082 -19.18 -5.65 39.10
N LYS A 1083 -19.49 -5.08 37.93
CA LYS A 1083 -20.13 -3.77 37.84
C LYS A 1083 -21.65 -3.92 37.94
N GLN A 1084 -22.32 -2.94 38.55
CA GLN A 1084 -23.78 -2.87 38.52
C GLN A 1084 -24.23 -2.71 37.05
N ILE A 1085 -25.12 -3.59 36.59
CA ILE A 1085 -25.66 -3.50 35.23
C ILE A 1085 -26.76 -2.43 35.23
N HIS A 1086 -26.61 -1.41 34.38
CA HIS A 1086 -27.65 -0.42 34.16
C HIS A 1086 -28.66 -0.99 33.15
N PRO A 1087 -29.93 -1.25 33.53
CA PRO A 1087 -30.90 -1.85 32.63
C PRO A 1087 -31.25 -0.94 31.46
N ILE A 1088 -31.35 -1.50 30.25
CA ILE A 1088 -31.70 -0.78 29.01
C ILE A 1088 -32.92 -1.43 28.37
N MET A 1089 -33.77 -0.61 27.74
CA MET A 1089 -34.96 -1.06 27.00
C MET A 1089 -34.57 -1.63 25.64
N VAL A 1090 -35.19 -2.74 25.23
CA VAL A 1090 -34.95 -3.34 23.91
C VAL A 1090 -35.55 -2.42 22.82
N PRO A 1091 -34.76 -1.97 21.81
CA PRO A 1091 -35.27 -1.08 20.76
C PRO A 1091 -36.39 -1.72 19.92
N THR A 1092 -37.38 -0.93 19.48
CA THR A 1092 -38.46 -1.42 18.61
C THR A 1092 -37.96 -1.73 17.19
N PRO A 1093 -38.56 -2.70 16.47
CA PRO A 1093 -38.07 -3.19 15.17
C PRO A 1093 -37.92 -2.12 14.07
N ASN A 1094 -38.64 -0.99 14.18
CA ASN A 1094 -38.63 0.12 13.21
C ASN A 1094 -37.76 1.32 13.62
N SER A 1095 -37.06 1.25 14.76
CA SER A 1095 -36.09 2.28 15.11
C SER A 1095 -34.83 2.11 14.25
N THR A 1096 -34.61 3.05 13.33
CA THR A 1096 -33.45 3.05 12.44
C THR A 1096 -32.21 3.45 13.23
N ILE A 1097 -31.59 2.49 13.93
CA ILE A 1097 -30.25 2.70 14.46
C ILE A 1097 -29.29 2.59 13.28
N LYS A 1098 -28.98 3.73 12.66
CA LYS A 1098 -27.89 3.89 11.69
C LYS A 1098 -26.55 3.77 12.41
N THR A 1099 -26.17 2.56 12.80
CA THR A 1099 -24.78 2.27 13.18
C THR A 1099 -24.22 1.26 12.18
N PRO A 1100 -23.23 1.64 11.36
CA PRO A 1100 -22.62 0.73 10.41
C PRO A 1100 -22.03 -0.48 11.14
N VAL A 1101 -22.36 -1.69 10.68
CA VAL A 1101 -21.74 -2.95 11.11
C VAL A 1101 -20.19 -2.87 11.04
N ALA A 1102 -19.67 -2.10 10.07
CA ALA A 1102 -18.25 -1.83 9.86
C ALA A 1102 -17.54 -1.09 11.02
N LEU A 1103 -18.22 -0.12 11.65
CA LEU A 1103 -17.56 0.81 12.58
C LEU A 1103 -17.21 0.16 13.92
N ASN A 1104 -17.98 -0.84 14.36
CA ASN A 1104 -17.64 -1.57 15.58
C ASN A 1104 -16.93 -2.91 15.30
N PHE A 1105 -16.95 -3.43 14.06
CA PHE A 1105 -16.05 -4.52 13.63
C PHE A 1105 -14.57 -4.09 13.75
N MET A 1106 -14.26 -2.82 13.51
CA MET A 1106 -12.95 -2.21 13.80
C MET A 1106 -12.59 -2.22 15.28
N ALA A 1107 -13.50 -1.75 16.14
CA ALA A 1107 -13.27 -1.73 17.58
C ALA A 1107 -13.10 -3.14 18.16
N THR A 1108 -13.61 -4.17 17.46
CA THR A 1108 -13.53 -5.61 17.78
C THR A 1108 -12.17 -6.17 17.52
N VAL A 1109 -11.62 -5.81 16.37
CA VAL A 1109 -10.36 -6.36 15.87
C VAL A 1109 -9.22 -5.64 16.62
N VAL A 1110 -9.33 -4.32 16.84
CA VAL A 1110 -8.41 -3.52 17.70
C VAL A 1110 -8.37 -4.05 19.13
N ALA A 1111 -9.55 -4.36 19.68
CA ALA A 1111 -9.71 -4.94 21.00
C ALA A 1111 -9.08 -6.32 21.16
N PHE A 1112 -9.30 -7.18 20.18
CA PHE A 1112 -8.83 -8.55 20.21
C PHE A 1112 -7.31 -8.62 20.09
N VAL A 1113 -6.71 -7.73 19.30
CA VAL A 1113 -5.26 -7.74 19.07
C VAL A 1113 -4.47 -6.93 20.08
N SER A 1114 -5.02 -5.83 20.60
CA SER A 1114 -4.46 -5.17 21.80
C SER A 1114 -4.39 -6.13 22.99
N LEU A 1115 -5.29 -7.13 23.01
CA LEU A 1115 -5.28 -8.15 24.03
C LEU A 1115 -4.21 -9.20 23.81
N VAL A 1116 -4.07 -9.75 22.60
CA VAL A 1116 -3.12 -10.84 22.34
C VAL A 1116 -1.66 -10.39 22.52
N PHE A 1117 -1.37 -9.09 22.42
CA PHE A 1117 -0.09 -8.49 22.82
C PHE A 1117 0.16 -8.43 24.34
N LEU A 1118 -0.87 -8.66 25.17
CA LEU A 1118 -0.83 -8.68 26.64
C LEU A 1118 -0.67 -10.11 27.22
N ILE A 1119 -0.90 -11.19 26.42
CA ILE A 1119 -0.43 -12.57 26.69
C ILE A 1119 1.05 -12.65 26.34
#